data_AF-A0A4Q4ZY95-F1
#
_entry.id   AF-A0A4Q4ZY95-F1
#
_cell.length_a   1.000
_cell.length_b   1.000
_cell.length_c   1.000
_cell.angle_alpha   90.00
_cell.angle_beta   90.00
_cell.angle_gamma   90.00
#
_symmetry.space_group_name_H-M   'P 1'
#
loop_
_entity.id
_entity.type
_entity.pdbx_description
1 polymer ?
#
loop_
_entity_poly.entity_id
_entity_poly.type
_entity_poly.pdbx_seq_one_letter_code
_entity_poly.pdbx_strand_id
1 'polypeptide(L)'
;MASAAPTTLQDAKTVYDYHRMHMSLRRDVDAIFCLCSLDTRVAERAARLLLDGYGQYLIFAGGAGKLTQDRFSKPEAEVFADIAVQMGVPAEKIITEPRSTNTGENVRFTWELLQQKGLHPRSFILVQKPYMERRSFATFSKQWPDPDTEFMVTSPELEWSGYPNEDNPRDLVINIAISQDIPDEVWEAGQRLISEGGFDKMESDLADRTIDNKLPHNTVMAGYDGERYWALETFRKSLQASRPLLLPDGNLAITWGGEELPPLDPDQLRYLRKLIACILDGRKITATYNIVLLIILSILALIHLYGKVGNRIKSRLIEDCHATLVFARESPEVDDEIGVSSSSSNLEVSSASEDIPKAAVIDVERQPLLGRFQTHHGIEGQRAGALNLLRSWLAYQPPPIPLIDRSLPSNGTTMFVLAIYGLNLFYQFYALPLEGRYLFAFADRAGCVFVVNLPILYLLAAKNQPLKALTGYSYEALNIFHRRVGELMCLAAAVHFAGMVAWVGWWAPDFLQPDESWSRFFTRPLVIYGVVTFAAYELLYVTSLGSFRQRCYEVFLASHVPLQIVALVFLWLHFFTASPYVCAALVIFLVDRLVYRLGLRSATVSADLSVLEDGETVLLSADWDIPRRRSSWGCFGLARKNIRYGWHPADHVFVTIPELGRGHALQAHPFTIASAAPDTNTASPDAPTHAWLNLLIRVHSGFTSDLLRHAHLNGRASVRLDGPYGSRDALDMLRGSHTAVLIAGGSGIAVVFPLVWDVARRSATTVRRKVVLYWVIHSRAQRSWIPQERLDELRRCGVHVTIPEPTAEAGRPDVPAYVAGLVSAASGTVGIVVSGPEGLNVSVRNAYAQAIRRGADARLRVEKFGW
;
A
#
# COMPACT_ATOMS: atom_id res chain seq x y z
N MET A 1 -58.44 -4.56 3.90
CA MET A 1 -58.17 -5.87 4.54
C MET A 1 -58.41 -6.97 3.53
N ALA A 2 -57.38 -7.38 2.79
CA ALA A 2 -57.44 -8.62 2.00
C ALA A 2 -57.25 -9.79 2.97
N SER A 3 -58.12 -10.80 2.91
CA SER A 3 -57.95 -12.02 3.71
C SER A 3 -56.66 -12.72 3.28
N ALA A 4 -55.69 -12.87 4.19
CA ALA A 4 -54.49 -13.66 3.95
C ALA A 4 -54.87 -15.06 3.42
N ALA A 5 -54.07 -15.61 2.52
CA ALA A 5 -54.34 -16.92 1.93
C ALA A 5 -54.36 -18.00 3.04
N PRO A 6 -55.13 -19.09 2.89
CA PRO A 6 -55.20 -20.17 3.89
C PRO A 6 -53.83 -20.76 4.25
N THR A 7 -52.89 -20.75 3.31
CA THR A 7 -51.49 -21.18 3.45
C THR A 7 -50.69 -20.24 4.36
N THR A 8 -50.85 -18.92 4.21
CA THR A 8 -50.21 -17.90 5.06
C THR A 8 -50.59 -18.07 6.53
N LEU A 9 -51.86 -18.36 6.80
CA LEU A 9 -52.34 -18.54 8.18
C LEU A 9 -51.78 -19.82 8.83
N GLN A 10 -51.58 -20.86 8.03
CA GLN A 10 -50.99 -22.12 8.49
C GLN A 10 -49.49 -21.98 8.78
N ASP A 11 -48.76 -21.26 7.93
CA ASP A 11 -47.33 -21.00 8.14
C ASP A 11 -47.11 -20.09 9.36
N ALA A 12 -47.94 -19.06 9.55
CA ALA A 12 -47.86 -18.18 10.72
C ALA A 12 -48.15 -18.95 12.03
N LYS A 13 -49.14 -19.86 12.00
CA LYS A 13 -49.41 -20.77 13.11
C LYS A 13 -48.20 -21.66 13.41
N THR A 14 -47.56 -22.20 12.38
CA THR A 14 -46.39 -23.09 12.52
C THR A 14 -45.22 -22.36 13.19
N VAL A 15 -44.91 -21.13 12.79
CA VAL A 15 -43.85 -20.31 13.42
C VAL A 15 -44.22 -19.93 14.85
N TYR A 16 -45.49 -19.56 15.09
CA TYR A 16 -45.98 -19.21 16.43
C TYR A 16 -45.90 -20.39 17.41
N ASP A 17 -46.36 -21.58 16.99
CA ASP A 17 -46.34 -22.79 17.80
C ASP A 17 -44.91 -23.28 18.03
N TYR A 18 -44.01 -23.13 17.05
CA TYR A 18 -42.60 -23.47 17.24
C TYR A 18 -42.01 -22.73 18.43
N HIS A 19 -42.25 -21.42 18.55
CA HIS A 19 -41.68 -20.60 19.62
C HIS A 19 -42.18 -20.93 21.02
N ARG A 20 -43.36 -21.53 21.13
CA ARG A 20 -43.89 -21.98 22.42
C ARG A 20 -43.14 -23.23 22.88
N MET A 21 -42.52 -23.14 24.04
CA MET A 21 -41.68 -24.21 24.57
C MET A 21 -42.47 -25.24 25.37
N HIS A 22 -43.68 -24.89 25.83
CA HIS A 22 -44.56 -25.76 26.60
C HIS A 22 -43.85 -26.43 27.81
N MET A 23 -42.98 -25.68 28.49
CA MET A 23 -42.26 -26.19 29.65
C MET A 23 -43.22 -26.53 30.79
N SER A 24 -42.97 -27.66 31.46
CA SER A 24 -43.72 -28.03 32.66
C SER A 24 -43.32 -27.12 33.83
N LEU A 25 -44.27 -26.33 34.33
CA LEU A 25 -44.01 -25.40 35.43
C LEU A 25 -44.08 -26.09 36.80
N ARG A 26 -43.06 -25.91 37.62
CA ARG A 26 -43.08 -26.25 39.05
C ARG A 26 -43.50 -25.06 39.91
N ARG A 27 -44.11 -25.34 41.07
CA ARG A 27 -44.61 -24.33 42.03
C ARG A 27 -43.52 -23.80 42.95
N ASP A 28 -42.52 -24.61 43.23
CA ASP A 28 -41.39 -24.36 44.13
C ASP A 28 -40.27 -23.51 43.48
N VAL A 29 -40.65 -22.49 42.71
CA VAL A 29 -39.70 -21.51 42.18
C VAL A 29 -39.53 -20.33 43.14
N ASP A 30 -38.39 -19.65 43.08
CA ASP A 30 -38.12 -18.51 43.96
C ASP A 30 -38.82 -17.25 43.48
N ALA A 31 -38.80 -16.99 42.16
CA ALA A 31 -39.42 -15.80 41.58
C ALA A 31 -40.03 -16.04 40.19
N ILE A 32 -41.05 -15.25 39.86
CA ILE A 32 -41.58 -15.12 38.51
C ILE A 32 -40.95 -13.86 37.90
N PHE A 33 -40.30 -14.01 36.76
CA PHE A 33 -39.69 -12.91 36.01
C PHE A 33 -40.54 -12.61 34.78
N CYS A 34 -41.28 -11.52 34.80
CA CYS A 34 -42.05 -11.02 33.67
C CYS A 34 -41.23 -10.03 32.86
N LEU A 35 -40.94 -10.38 31.61
CA LEU A 35 -40.36 -9.45 30.65
C LEU A 35 -41.47 -8.55 30.13
N CYS A 36 -41.42 -7.27 30.46
CA CYS A 36 -42.45 -6.34 30.01
C CYS A 36 -42.41 -6.15 28.50
N SER A 37 -43.56 -5.80 27.95
CA SER A 37 -43.73 -5.56 26.52
C SER A 37 -44.99 -4.74 26.28
N LEU A 38 -45.32 -4.52 25.00
CA LEU A 38 -46.59 -3.90 24.61
C LEU A 38 -47.83 -4.76 24.93
N ASP A 39 -47.69 -6.07 25.18
CA ASP A 39 -48.82 -6.97 25.46
C ASP A 39 -49.05 -7.11 26.97
N THR A 40 -50.05 -6.40 27.49
CA THR A 40 -50.42 -6.39 28.91
C THR A 40 -50.93 -7.74 29.42
N ARG A 41 -51.38 -8.65 28.54
CA ARG A 41 -51.81 -10.01 28.92
C ARG A 41 -50.67 -10.83 29.51
N VAL A 42 -49.42 -10.48 29.19
CA VAL A 42 -48.22 -11.09 29.80
C VAL A 42 -48.14 -10.74 31.29
N ALA A 43 -48.51 -9.50 31.67
CA ALA A 43 -48.60 -9.08 33.07
C ALA A 43 -49.66 -9.89 33.82
N GLU A 44 -50.83 -10.08 33.20
CA GLU A 44 -51.92 -10.86 33.80
C GLU A 44 -51.54 -12.32 34.01
N ARG A 45 -50.83 -12.94 33.06
CA ARG A 45 -50.32 -14.30 33.20
C ARG A 45 -49.36 -14.41 34.37
N ALA A 46 -48.42 -13.47 34.49
CA ALA A 46 -47.45 -13.47 35.58
C ALA A 46 -48.12 -13.26 36.95
N ALA A 47 -49.11 -12.36 37.01
CA ALA A 47 -49.90 -12.12 38.21
C ALA A 47 -50.71 -13.36 38.63
N ARG A 48 -51.39 -14.02 37.68
CA ARG A 48 -52.12 -15.28 37.93
C ARG A 48 -51.22 -16.38 38.46
N LEU A 49 -50.01 -16.55 37.91
CA LEU A 49 -49.07 -17.56 38.40
C LEU A 49 -48.72 -17.32 39.88
N LEU A 50 -48.47 -16.08 40.28
CA LEU A 50 -48.18 -15.77 41.69
C LEU A 50 -49.39 -16.03 42.60
N LEU A 51 -50.59 -15.64 42.16
CA LEU A 51 -51.85 -15.87 42.90
C LEU A 51 -52.18 -17.36 43.02
N ASP A 52 -51.87 -18.14 41.99
CA ASP A 52 -52.02 -19.60 41.98
C ASP A 52 -50.96 -20.32 42.82
N GLY A 53 -50.04 -19.58 43.45
CA GLY A 53 -49.03 -20.09 44.37
C GLY A 53 -47.73 -20.55 43.72
N TYR A 54 -47.39 -20.03 42.53
CA TYR A 54 -46.07 -20.20 41.92
C TYR A 54 -45.17 -19.02 42.33
N GLY A 55 -43.99 -19.27 42.87
CA GLY A 55 -43.04 -18.20 43.19
C GLY A 55 -43.34 -17.44 44.48
N GLN A 56 -42.32 -16.77 45.02
CA GLN A 56 -42.46 -15.88 46.18
C GLN A 56 -42.55 -14.41 45.77
N TYR A 57 -41.80 -14.03 44.72
CA TYR A 57 -41.72 -12.67 44.20
C TYR A 57 -42.14 -12.62 42.73
N LEU A 58 -42.74 -11.51 42.33
CA LEU A 58 -43.06 -11.19 40.94
C LEU A 58 -42.23 -9.99 40.49
N ILE A 59 -41.36 -10.23 39.52
CA ILE A 59 -40.43 -9.22 39.00
C ILE A 59 -40.91 -8.76 37.64
N PHE A 60 -41.07 -7.44 37.47
CA PHE A 60 -41.36 -6.81 36.19
C PHE A 60 -40.14 -6.03 35.71
N ALA A 61 -39.61 -6.38 34.54
CA ALA A 61 -38.45 -5.71 33.95
C ALA A 61 -38.78 -5.12 32.58
N GLY A 62 -38.69 -3.79 32.48
CA GLY A 62 -38.95 -3.02 31.27
C GLY A 62 -39.08 -1.52 31.55
N GLY A 63 -38.28 -0.72 30.85
CA GLY A 63 -38.37 0.74 30.82
C GLY A 63 -39.33 1.24 29.74
N ALA A 64 -38.87 2.17 28.91
CA ALA A 64 -39.58 2.60 27.70
C ALA A 64 -38.79 2.13 26.47
N GLY A 65 -39.29 1.09 25.79
CA GLY A 65 -38.67 0.56 24.56
C GLY A 65 -39.09 1.31 23.30
N LYS A 66 -38.41 1.06 22.18
CA LYS A 66 -38.71 1.66 20.85
C LYS A 66 -40.19 1.53 20.40
N LEU A 67 -40.90 0.51 20.87
CA LEU A 67 -42.30 0.21 20.48
C LEU A 67 -43.34 0.70 21.50
N THR A 68 -42.91 1.25 22.65
CA THR A 68 -43.78 1.61 23.79
C THR A 68 -43.59 3.05 24.26
N GLN A 69 -42.60 3.77 23.71
CA GLN A 69 -42.21 5.14 24.07
C GLN A 69 -43.35 6.16 23.99
N ASP A 70 -44.31 5.97 23.07
CA ASP A 70 -45.48 6.84 22.89
C ASP A 70 -46.79 6.27 23.45
N ARG A 71 -46.76 5.06 24.04
CA ARG A 71 -47.98 4.30 24.40
C ARG A 71 -48.26 4.25 25.91
N PHE A 72 -47.23 4.36 26.74
CA PHE A 72 -47.38 4.39 28.19
C PHE A 72 -46.83 5.71 28.76
N SER A 73 -47.56 6.30 29.71
CA SER A 73 -47.14 7.55 30.39
C SER A 73 -46.08 7.32 31.48
N LYS A 74 -45.74 6.06 31.77
CA LYS A 74 -44.74 5.62 32.75
C LYS A 74 -44.05 4.32 32.27
N PRO A 75 -42.90 3.92 32.84
CA PRO A 75 -42.16 2.71 32.43
C PRO A 75 -43.03 1.45 32.40
N GLU A 76 -42.76 0.55 31.45
CA GLU A 76 -43.54 -0.68 31.25
C GLU A 76 -43.65 -1.52 32.54
N ALA A 77 -42.55 -1.64 33.31
CA ALA A 77 -42.53 -2.35 34.59
C ALA A 77 -43.54 -1.79 35.60
N GLU A 78 -43.76 -0.48 35.62
CA GLU A 78 -44.73 0.16 36.51
C GLU A 78 -46.17 0.00 36.03
N VAL A 79 -46.40 -0.03 34.72
CA VAL A 79 -47.73 -0.33 34.15
C VAL A 79 -48.10 -1.79 34.45
N PHE A 80 -47.16 -2.71 34.28
CA PHE A 80 -47.40 -4.13 34.54
C PHE A 80 -47.60 -4.42 36.03
N ALA A 81 -46.88 -3.70 36.91
CA ALA A 81 -47.09 -3.76 38.35
C ALA A 81 -48.50 -3.30 38.75
N ASP A 82 -49.01 -2.21 38.19
CA ASP A 82 -50.39 -1.75 38.47
C ASP A 82 -51.43 -2.82 38.11
N ILE A 83 -51.27 -3.47 36.96
CA ILE A 83 -52.16 -4.57 36.53
C ILE A 83 -52.13 -5.70 37.56
N ALA A 84 -50.94 -6.12 38.00
CA ALA A 84 -50.82 -7.17 39.00
C ALA A 84 -51.48 -6.80 40.34
N VAL A 85 -51.30 -5.55 40.81
CA VAL A 85 -51.94 -5.04 42.03
C VAL A 85 -53.47 -5.03 41.88
N GLN A 86 -53.99 -4.58 40.73
CA GLN A 86 -55.43 -4.60 40.46
C GLN A 86 -56.01 -6.01 40.44
N MET A 87 -55.22 -7.01 40.06
CA MET A 87 -55.60 -8.43 40.13
C MET A 87 -55.50 -9.04 41.53
N GLY A 88 -55.04 -8.27 42.53
CA GLY A 88 -54.96 -8.70 43.92
C GLY A 88 -53.59 -9.23 44.34
N VAL A 89 -52.53 -9.05 43.52
CA VAL A 89 -51.16 -9.36 43.96
C VAL A 89 -50.72 -8.34 45.03
N PRO A 90 -50.25 -8.79 46.21
CA PRO A 90 -49.74 -7.87 47.24
C PRO A 90 -48.53 -7.08 46.74
N ALA A 91 -48.54 -5.77 46.92
CA ALA A 91 -47.51 -4.86 46.39
C ALA A 91 -46.11 -5.16 46.95
N GLU A 92 -46.01 -5.67 48.18
CA GLU A 92 -44.76 -6.08 48.82
C GLU A 92 -44.07 -7.28 48.15
N LYS A 93 -44.80 -8.05 47.33
CA LYS A 93 -44.25 -9.17 46.56
C LYS A 93 -43.79 -8.77 45.15
N ILE A 94 -44.03 -7.52 44.74
CA ILE A 94 -43.69 -7.03 43.41
C ILE A 94 -42.35 -6.29 43.43
N ILE A 95 -41.50 -6.57 42.45
CA ILE A 95 -40.22 -5.89 42.22
C ILE A 95 -40.23 -5.31 40.81
N THR A 96 -39.98 -4.01 40.66
CA THR A 96 -39.96 -3.34 39.36
C THR A 96 -38.54 -2.89 38.98
N GLU A 97 -38.13 -3.22 37.75
CA GLU A 97 -36.91 -2.73 37.11
C GLU A 97 -37.32 -1.86 35.89
N PRO A 98 -37.33 -0.52 36.03
CA PRO A 98 -37.91 0.38 35.03
C PRO A 98 -36.89 0.98 34.04
N ARG A 99 -35.63 0.53 33.99
CA ARG A 99 -34.56 1.19 33.20
C ARG A 99 -34.21 0.46 31.91
N SER A 100 -34.48 -0.82 31.80
CA SER A 100 -34.07 -1.61 30.65
C SER A 100 -34.78 -1.20 29.35
N THR A 101 -34.05 -1.23 28.24
CA THR A 101 -34.58 -0.91 26.89
C THR A 101 -34.56 -2.09 25.93
N ASN A 102 -33.99 -3.23 26.35
CA ASN A 102 -33.90 -4.46 25.56
C ASN A 102 -33.78 -5.71 26.48
N THR A 103 -33.93 -6.90 25.90
CA THR A 103 -33.94 -8.18 26.63
C THR A 103 -32.63 -8.49 27.39
N GLY A 104 -31.48 -8.07 26.89
CA GLY A 104 -30.20 -8.26 27.59
C GLY A 104 -30.04 -7.33 28.80
N GLU A 105 -30.52 -6.09 28.67
CA GLU A 105 -30.59 -5.14 29.78
C GLU A 105 -31.57 -5.57 30.87
N ASN A 106 -32.71 -6.18 30.50
CA ASN A 106 -33.65 -6.77 31.46
C ASN A 106 -32.91 -7.73 32.41
N VAL A 107 -32.04 -8.60 31.88
CA VAL A 107 -31.27 -9.57 32.68
C VAL A 107 -30.27 -8.85 33.59
N ARG A 108 -29.42 -7.99 33.01
CA ARG A 108 -28.32 -7.35 33.75
C ARG A 108 -28.81 -6.40 34.83
N PHE A 109 -29.77 -5.52 34.53
CA PHE A 109 -30.28 -4.54 35.48
C PHE A 109 -31.11 -5.18 36.58
N THR A 110 -31.85 -6.24 36.27
CA THR A 110 -32.59 -6.97 37.29
C THR A 110 -31.65 -7.73 38.21
N TRP A 111 -30.57 -8.33 37.68
CA TRP A 111 -29.53 -8.94 38.51
C TRP A 111 -28.93 -7.92 39.50
N GLU A 112 -28.53 -6.75 39.02
CA GLU A 112 -28.01 -5.66 39.88
C GLU A 112 -29.03 -5.25 40.96
N LEU A 113 -30.32 -5.15 40.60
CA LEU A 113 -31.40 -4.80 41.52
C LEU A 113 -31.62 -5.86 42.61
N LEU A 114 -31.59 -7.15 42.26
CA LEU A 114 -31.75 -8.25 43.21
C LEU A 114 -30.59 -8.29 44.21
N GLN A 115 -29.36 -8.07 43.74
CA GLN A 115 -28.17 -7.98 44.59
C GLN A 115 -28.29 -6.82 45.60
N GLN A 116 -28.77 -5.65 45.17
CA GLN A 116 -29.00 -4.51 46.06
C GLN A 116 -30.06 -4.78 47.14
N LYS A 117 -31.06 -5.62 46.82
CA LYS A 117 -32.11 -6.04 47.76
C LYS A 117 -31.69 -7.23 48.64
N GLY A 118 -30.49 -7.79 48.45
CA GLY A 118 -30.03 -8.99 49.15
C GLY A 118 -30.84 -10.24 48.80
N LEU A 119 -31.45 -10.27 47.61
CA LEU A 119 -32.23 -11.40 47.11
C LEU A 119 -31.37 -12.22 46.14
N HIS A 120 -31.32 -13.53 46.35
CA HIS A 120 -30.55 -14.47 45.53
C HIS A 120 -31.43 -15.66 45.07
N PRO A 121 -32.47 -15.41 44.27
CA PRO A 121 -33.28 -16.48 43.69
C PRO A 121 -32.43 -17.40 42.82
N ARG A 122 -32.63 -18.72 42.95
CA ARG A 122 -31.96 -19.78 42.18
C ARG A 122 -32.86 -20.44 41.14
N SER A 123 -34.12 -20.03 41.09
CA SER A 123 -35.09 -20.58 40.13
C SER A 123 -36.10 -19.53 39.69
N PHE A 124 -36.36 -19.48 38.38
CA PHE A 124 -37.28 -18.52 37.78
C PHE A 124 -38.31 -19.14 36.85
N ILE A 125 -39.53 -18.60 36.89
CA ILE A 125 -40.48 -18.69 35.77
C ILE A 125 -40.39 -17.41 34.95
N LEU A 126 -39.85 -17.51 33.74
CA LEU A 126 -39.82 -16.41 32.78
C LEU A 126 -41.17 -16.33 32.07
N VAL A 127 -41.84 -15.18 32.16
CA VAL A 127 -43.11 -14.91 31.50
C VAL A 127 -42.88 -13.90 30.39
N GLN A 128 -43.24 -14.27 29.17
CA GLN A 128 -43.06 -13.44 27.98
C GLN A 128 -44.18 -13.70 26.96
N LYS A 129 -44.24 -12.90 25.90
CA LYS A 129 -45.10 -13.16 24.72
C LYS A 129 -44.82 -14.55 24.11
N PRO A 130 -45.85 -15.27 23.62
CA PRO A 130 -45.71 -16.67 23.17
C PRO A 130 -44.63 -16.89 22.10
N TYR A 131 -44.52 -15.97 21.15
CA TYR A 131 -43.54 -16.03 20.05
C TYR A 131 -42.10 -15.62 20.47
N MET A 132 -41.86 -15.39 21.75
CA MET A 132 -40.58 -14.93 22.32
C MET A 132 -40.08 -15.83 23.46
N GLU A 133 -40.75 -16.96 23.75
CA GLU A 133 -40.37 -17.87 24.83
C GLU A 133 -38.96 -18.45 24.62
N ARG A 134 -38.68 -19.03 23.44
CA ARG A 134 -37.36 -19.60 23.11
C ARG A 134 -36.22 -18.60 23.24
N ARG A 135 -36.38 -17.39 22.69
CA ARG A 135 -35.38 -16.32 22.82
C ARG A 135 -35.14 -15.96 24.27
N SER A 136 -36.20 -15.87 25.07
CA SER A 136 -36.09 -15.52 26.50
C SER A 136 -35.34 -16.62 27.26
N PHE A 137 -35.71 -17.89 27.06
CA PHE A 137 -35.01 -19.03 27.64
C PHE A 137 -33.52 -19.04 27.30
N ALA A 138 -33.18 -18.92 26.00
CA ALA A 138 -31.81 -18.92 25.53
C ALA A 138 -31.01 -17.71 26.04
N THR A 139 -31.65 -16.55 26.16
CA THR A 139 -31.00 -15.32 26.66
C THR A 139 -30.66 -15.45 28.13
N PHE A 140 -31.60 -15.89 28.96
CA PHE A 140 -31.37 -16.09 30.39
C PHE A 140 -30.34 -17.19 30.65
N SER A 141 -30.45 -18.34 29.95
CA SER A 141 -29.49 -19.44 30.08
C SER A 141 -28.05 -19.04 29.73
N LYS A 142 -27.87 -18.00 28.89
CA LYS A 142 -26.56 -17.53 28.45
C LYS A 142 -26.04 -16.32 29.25
N GLN A 143 -26.91 -15.41 29.64
CA GLN A 143 -26.53 -14.09 30.18
C GLN A 143 -26.76 -13.97 31.69
N TRP A 144 -27.56 -14.84 32.31
CA TRP A 144 -27.75 -14.79 33.75
C TRP A 144 -26.41 -15.11 34.45
N PRO A 145 -25.92 -14.25 35.37
CA PRO A 145 -24.56 -14.40 35.91
C PRO A 145 -24.33 -15.65 36.78
N ASP A 146 -25.39 -16.23 37.34
CA ASP A 146 -25.31 -17.45 38.14
C ASP A 146 -25.63 -18.69 37.28
N PRO A 147 -24.64 -19.55 37.00
CA PRO A 147 -24.82 -20.72 36.15
C PRO A 147 -25.68 -21.82 36.78
N ASP A 148 -25.86 -21.80 38.10
CA ASP A 148 -26.65 -22.82 38.82
C ASP A 148 -28.14 -22.44 38.93
N THR A 149 -28.54 -21.31 38.33
CA THR A 149 -29.94 -20.86 38.32
C THR A 149 -30.77 -21.62 37.29
N GLU A 150 -31.93 -22.14 37.71
CA GLU A 150 -32.86 -22.87 36.86
C GLU A 150 -33.93 -21.95 36.23
N PHE A 151 -34.23 -22.14 34.95
CA PHE A 151 -35.23 -21.36 34.22
C PHE A 151 -36.34 -22.25 33.64
N MET A 152 -37.58 -21.81 33.79
CA MET A 152 -38.74 -22.32 33.06
C MET A 152 -39.39 -21.15 32.32
N VAL A 153 -40.03 -21.39 31.17
CA VAL A 153 -40.65 -20.32 30.39
C VAL A 153 -42.11 -20.63 30.11
N THR A 154 -42.95 -19.60 30.18
CA THR A 154 -44.37 -19.65 29.83
C THR A 154 -44.82 -18.30 29.24
N SER A 155 -46.02 -18.30 28.70
CA SER A 155 -46.68 -17.13 28.13
C SER A 155 -48.18 -17.20 28.38
N PRO A 156 -48.97 -16.18 28.00
CA PRO A 156 -50.43 -16.30 27.94
C PRO A 156 -50.84 -17.49 27.06
N GLU A 157 -51.60 -18.44 27.63
CA GLU A 157 -52.00 -19.69 26.98
C GLU A 157 -53.13 -19.45 25.95
N LEU A 158 -52.78 -18.82 24.83
CA LEU A 158 -53.68 -18.54 23.71
C LEU A 158 -53.21 -19.29 22.47
N GLU A 159 -54.14 -19.79 21.67
CA GLU A 159 -53.84 -20.32 20.34
C GLU A 159 -53.61 -19.17 19.34
N TRP A 160 -52.90 -19.47 18.24
CA TRP A 160 -52.62 -18.50 17.17
C TRP A 160 -53.86 -17.73 16.70
N SER A 161 -55.00 -18.40 16.55
CA SER A 161 -56.26 -17.79 16.11
C SER A 161 -56.82 -16.73 17.07
N GLY A 162 -56.53 -16.87 18.37
CA GLY A 162 -57.02 -15.98 19.43
C GLY A 162 -55.96 -15.05 20.02
N TYR A 163 -54.72 -15.12 19.55
CA TYR A 163 -53.62 -14.34 20.12
C TYR A 163 -53.48 -12.92 19.52
N PRO A 164 -53.43 -12.72 18.19
CA PRO A 164 -53.43 -11.37 17.60
C PRO A 164 -54.72 -10.61 17.92
N ASN A 165 -54.60 -9.34 18.27
CA ASN A 165 -55.72 -8.43 18.55
C ASN A 165 -55.39 -7.02 18.06
N GLU A 166 -56.25 -6.03 18.35
CA GLU A 166 -56.00 -4.64 17.97
C GLU A 166 -54.68 -4.10 18.58
N ASP A 167 -54.35 -4.52 19.81
CA ASP A 167 -53.13 -4.08 20.47
C ASP A 167 -51.86 -4.77 19.98
N ASN A 168 -51.99 -6.00 19.46
CA ASN A 168 -50.95 -6.84 18.88
C ASN A 168 -51.37 -7.29 17.47
N PRO A 169 -51.27 -6.40 16.45
CA PRO A 169 -51.70 -6.71 15.09
C PRO A 169 -50.98 -7.96 14.57
N ARG A 170 -51.71 -8.76 13.78
CA ARG A 170 -51.21 -10.04 13.24
C ARG A 170 -49.84 -9.91 12.58
N ASP A 171 -49.64 -8.84 11.81
CA ASP A 171 -48.42 -8.65 11.02
C ASP A 171 -47.21 -8.34 11.92
N LEU A 172 -47.43 -7.58 13.00
CA LEU A 172 -46.41 -7.31 14.01
C LEU A 172 -45.95 -8.61 14.70
N VAL A 173 -46.89 -9.50 15.02
CA VAL A 173 -46.58 -10.78 15.66
C VAL A 173 -45.73 -11.68 14.74
N ILE A 174 -46.11 -11.76 13.46
CA ILE A 174 -45.40 -12.57 12.46
C ILE A 174 -43.97 -12.06 12.25
N ASN A 175 -43.81 -10.74 12.06
CA ASN A 175 -42.51 -10.12 11.81
C ASN A 175 -41.51 -10.37 12.94
N ILE A 176 -41.95 -10.28 14.20
CA ILE A 176 -41.06 -10.52 15.34
C ILE A 176 -40.71 -12.01 15.48
N ALA A 177 -41.67 -12.91 15.21
CA ALA A 177 -41.49 -14.34 15.36
C ALA A 177 -40.45 -14.93 14.38
N ILE A 178 -40.39 -14.45 13.13
CA ILE A 178 -39.50 -14.99 12.09
C ILE A 178 -38.01 -14.67 12.33
N SER A 179 -37.69 -13.68 13.16
CA SER A 179 -36.32 -13.16 13.39
C SER A 179 -35.40 -14.05 14.28
N GLN A 180 -35.62 -15.36 14.36
CA GLN A 180 -34.94 -16.27 15.30
C GLN A 180 -34.29 -17.47 14.59
N ASP A 181 -33.35 -18.15 15.23
CA ASP A 181 -32.77 -19.41 14.72
C ASP A 181 -33.84 -20.52 14.76
N ILE A 182 -34.14 -21.09 13.59
CA ILE A 182 -35.34 -21.88 13.34
C ILE A 182 -34.98 -23.13 12.49
N PRO A 183 -35.53 -24.33 12.79
CA PRO A 183 -35.36 -25.55 11.99
C PRO A 183 -35.88 -25.41 10.56
N ASP A 184 -35.32 -26.17 9.62
CA ASP A 184 -35.57 -26.03 8.17
C ASP A 184 -37.05 -25.93 7.79
N GLU A 185 -37.93 -26.77 8.36
CA GLU A 185 -39.37 -26.75 8.06
C GLU A 185 -40.06 -25.42 8.47
N VAL A 186 -39.69 -24.88 9.63
CA VAL A 186 -40.23 -23.64 10.16
C VAL A 186 -39.55 -22.43 9.50
N TRP A 187 -38.29 -22.59 9.07
CA TRP A 187 -37.57 -21.61 8.27
C TRP A 187 -38.21 -21.47 6.89
N GLU A 188 -38.54 -22.58 6.24
CA GLU A 188 -39.27 -22.59 4.97
C GLU A 188 -40.67 -21.95 5.11
N ALA A 189 -41.39 -22.22 6.21
CA ALA A 189 -42.64 -21.53 6.52
C ALA A 189 -42.44 -20.01 6.67
N GLY A 190 -41.39 -19.58 7.39
CA GLY A 190 -41.02 -18.17 7.50
C GLY A 190 -40.69 -17.52 6.16
N GLN A 191 -39.97 -18.23 5.28
CA GLN A 191 -39.61 -17.75 3.94
C GLN A 191 -40.85 -17.62 3.04
N ARG A 192 -41.80 -18.55 3.13
CA ARG A 192 -43.08 -18.46 2.39
C ARG A 192 -43.90 -17.26 2.84
N LEU A 193 -44.01 -17.03 4.16
CA LEU A 193 -44.66 -15.83 4.71
C LEU A 193 -44.04 -14.55 4.15
N ILE A 194 -42.70 -14.44 4.17
CA ILE A 194 -41.99 -13.28 3.64
C ILE A 194 -42.28 -13.09 2.14
N SER A 195 -42.33 -14.16 1.35
CA SER A 195 -42.56 -14.10 -0.10
C SER A 195 -43.97 -13.68 -0.53
N GLU A 196 -44.97 -13.78 0.36
CA GLU A 196 -46.36 -13.39 0.08
C GLU A 196 -46.63 -11.88 0.31
N GLY A 197 -45.61 -11.09 0.67
CA GLY A 197 -45.61 -9.63 0.45
C GLY A 197 -46.24 -8.76 1.54
N GLY A 198 -46.28 -9.20 2.79
CA GLY A 198 -46.84 -8.42 3.92
C GLY A 198 -45.96 -8.31 5.18
N PHE A 199 -44.73 -8.84 5.17
CA PHE A 199 -43.96 -9.07 6.39
C PHE A 199 -42.49 -8.62 6.24
N ASP A 200 -42.13 -7.49 6.85
CA ASP A 200 -40.80 -6.88 6.79
C ASP A 200 -39.76 -7.62 7.65
N LYS A 201 -38.58 -7.86 7.07
CA LYS A 201 -37.47 -8.59 7.70
C LYS A 201 -36.43 -7.64 8.30
N MET A 202 -36.23 -7.70 9.62
CA MET A 202 -35.08 -7.10 10.31
C MET A 202 -33.86 -8.04 10.13
N GLU A 203 -33.19 -7.93 8.98
CA GLU A 203 -32.16 -8.88 8.50
C GLU A 203 -30.70 -8.42 8.79
N SER A 204 -30.43 -7.77 9.93
CA SER A 204 -29.07 -7.33 10.29
C SER A 204 -28.28 -8.25 11.22
N ASP A 205 -28.93 -9.18 11.94
CA ASP A 205 -28.29 -9.80 13.13
C ASP A 205 -28.02 -11.31 13.04
N LEU A 206 -28.41 -11.99 11.95
CA LEU A 206 -28.31 -13.47 11.82
C LEU A 206 -27.18 -13.96 10.89
N ALA A 207 -26.44 -13.08 10.21
CA ALA A 207 -25.37 -13.49 9.29
C ALA A 207 -24.03 -13.86 9.98
N ASP A 208 -23.96 -13.84 11.32
CA ASP A 208 -22.70 -13.90 12.08
C ASP A 208 -22.47 -15.19 12.89
N ARG A 209 -23.25 -16.27 12.68
CA ARG A 209 -23.17 -17.49 13.53
C ARG A 209 -23.00 -18.84 12.85
N THR A 210 -22.60 -18.88 11.59
CA THR A 210 -22.17 -20.13 10.93
C THR A 210 -20.78 -19.96 10.38
N ILE A 211 -19.77 -20.17 11.24
CA ILE A 211 -18.45 -20.79 11.01
C ILE A 211 -17.68 -20.58 12.32
N ASP A 212 -17.83 -21.50 13.28
CA ASP A 212 -16.79 -21.86 14.23
C ASP A 212 -17.25 -23.11 15.00
N ASN A 213 -16.97 -24.27 14.42
CA ASN A 213 -17.01 -25.52 15.13
C ASN A 213 -15.88 -26.38 14.58
N LYS A 214 -14.67 -26.21 15.14
CA LYS A 214 -13.66 -27.26 15.28
C LYS A 214 -12.50 -26.84 16.18
N LEU A 215 -12.42 -27.59 17.29
CA LEU A 215 -11.29 -27.92 18.16
C LEU A 215 -11.17 -27.17 19.51
N PRO A 216 -10.85 -27.92 20.60
CA PRO A 216 -11.08 -27.50 21.97
C PRO A 216 -9.82 -26.92 22.60
N HIS A 217 -9.94 -26.10 23.65
CA HIS A 217 -9.07 -26.19 24.83
C HIS A 217 -9.65 -25.40 26.01
N ASN A 218 -9.81 -26.10 27.13
CA ASN A 218 -9.93 -25.55 28.47
C ASN A 218 -8.59 -24.92 28.92
N THR A 219 -8.72 -24.01 29.90
CA THR A 219 -7.81 -23.72 31.03
C THR A 219 -7.08 -22.37 31.00
N VAL A 220 -7.62 -21.46 31.82
CA VAL A 220 -6.94 -20.47 32.70
C VAL A 220 -5.90 -19.53 32.07
N MET A 221 -6.24 -18.23 31.98
CA MET A 221 -5.54 -17.13 32.67
C MET A 221 -6.23 -15.80 32.34
N ALA A 222 -6.28 -14.91 33.33
CA ALA A 222 -6.82 -13.57 33.25
C ALA A 222 -6.04 -12.65 32.29
N GLY A 223 -6.76 -11.72 31.66
CA GLY A 223 -6.21 -10.50 31.06
C GLY A 223 -5.92 -10.55 29.56
N TYR A 224 -6.43 -9.53 28.85
CA TYR A 224 -6.04 -9.09 27.49
C TYR A 224 -6.28 -10.05 26.31
N ASP A 225 -7.16 -9.66 25.36
CA ASP A 225 -6.80 -9.47 23.94
C ASP A 225 -8.06 -9.21 23.08
N GLY A 226 -8.43 -7.93 22.94
CA GLY A 226 -9.30 -7.43 21.86
C GLY A 226 -8.54 -7.07 20.58
N GLU A 227 -7.24 -7.39 20.49
CA GLU A 227 -6.35 -6.79 19.48
C GLU A 227 -5.99 -7.67 18.28
N ARG A 228 -6.38 -8.95 18.22
CA ARG A 228 -5.76 -9.85 17.22
C ARG A 228 -6.45 -9.97 15.86
N TYR A 229 -7.65 -9.43 15.66
CA TYR A 229 -8.34 -9.54 14.36
C TYR A 229 -9.00 -8.25 13.86
N TRP A 230 -8.63 -7.09 14.41
CA TRP A 230 -9.25 -5.80 14.03
C TRP A 230 -9.14 -5.50 12.53
N ALA A 231 -8.02 -5.86 11.89
CA ALA A 231 -7.81 -5.61 10.46
C ALA A 231 -8.69 -6.51 9.58
N LEU A 232 -8.86 -7.78 9.95
CA LEU A 232 -9.71 -8.73 9.22
C LEU A 232 -11.19 -8.37 9.39
N GLU A 233 -11.57 -7.94 10.59
CA GLU A 233 -12.91 -7.47 10.95
C GLU A 233 -13.25 -6.15 10.25
N THR A 234 -12.29 -5.22 10.16
CA THR A 234 -12.43 -3.96 9.41
C THR A 234 -12.54 -4.23 7.91
N PHE A 235 -11.77 -5.18 7.38
CA PHE A 235 -11.86 -5.60 5.97
C PHE A 235 -13.20 -6.28 5.66
N ARG A 236 -13.68 -7.13 6.57
CA ARG A 236 -14.98 -7.83 6.48
C ARG A 236 -16.16 -6.87 6.56
N LYS A 237 -16.16 -5.93 7.51
CA LYS A 237 -17.16 -4.86 7.63
C LYS A 237 -17.16 -3.92 6.43
N SER A 238 -15.99 -3.62 5.88
CA SER A 238 -15.83 -2.85 4.64
C SER A 238 -16.43 -3.57 3.42
N LEU A 239 -16.26 -4.89 3.33
CA LEU A 239 -16.89 -5.74 2.32
C LEU A 239 -18.42 -5.88 2.52
N GLN A 240 -18.90 -5.97 3.75
CA GLN A 240 -20.32 -6.13 4.09
C GLN A 240 -21.13 -4.84 3.91
N ALA A 241 -20.60 -3.68 4.29
CA ALA A 241 -21.25 -2.38 4.08
C ALA A 241 -21.24 -1.92 2.60
N SER A 242 -20.63 -2.71 1.72
CA SER A 242 -20.73 -2.58 0.26
C SER A 242 -21.90 -3.35 -0.35
N ARG A 243 -22.87 -3.86 0.44
CA ARG A 243 -24.14 -4.43 -0.03
C ARG A 243 -25.31 -3.48 0.28
N PRO A 244 -26.00 -2.90 -0.71
CA PRO A 244 -27.38 -2.47 -0.60
C PRO A 244 -28.23 -3.74 -0.51
N LEU A 245 -29.21 -3.72 0.40
CA LEU A 245 -30.32 -4.65 0.33
C LEU A 245 -31.04 -4.44 -1.01
N LEU A 246 -30.89 -5.37 -1.94
CA LEU A 246 -31.88 -5.63 -2.97
C LEU A 246 -32.86 -6.62 -2.35
N LEU A 247 -34.10 -6.19 -2.12
CA LEU A 247 -35.19 -7.08 -1.73
C LEU A 247 -35.51 -8.05 -2.90
N PRO A 248 -35.95 -9.28 -2.63
CA PRO A 248 -36.22 -10.32 -3.64
C PRO A 248 -37.23 -9.91 -4.73
N ASP A 249 -38.10 -8.96 -4.40
CA ASP A 249 -39.21 -8.50 -5.27
C ASP A 249 -38.78 -7.33 -6.18
N GLY A 250 -37.53 -6.88 -6.00
CA GLY A 250 -36.91 -5.78 -6.70
C GLY A 250 -37.32 -4.39 -6.20
N ASN A 251 -38.30 -4.21 -5.32
CA ASN A 251 -38.55 -2.87 -4.78
C ASN A 251 -37.38 -2.38 -3.91
N LEU A 252 -37.08 -1.09 -4.04
CA LEU A 252 -35.87 -0.47 -3.53
C LEU A 252 -36.28 0.38 -2.32
N ALA A 253 -36.28 -0.22 -1.13
CA ALA A 253 -36.56 0.49 0.11
C ALA A 253 -35.32 1.32 0.49
N ILE A 254 -35.26 2.58 0.04
CA ILE A 254 -34.32 3.58 0.55
C ILE A 254 -35.08 4.40 1.59
N THR A 255 -34.85 4.15 2.88
CA THR A 255 -35.24 5.11 3.93
C THR A 255 -34.15 6.17 4.04
N TRP A 256 -34.47 7.43 3.74
CA TRP A 256 -33.61 8.59 4.01
C TRP A 256 -34.24 9.38 5.15
N GLY A 257 -33.59 9.45 6.31
CA GLY A 257 -34.05 10.30 7.43
C GLY A 257 -35.32 9.86 8.18
N GLY A 258 -35.87 8.67 7.92
CA GLY A 258 -37.05 8.16 8.64
C GLY A 258 -38.41 8.48 8.02
N GLU A 259 -38.44 9.05 6.80
CA GLU A 259 -39.67 9.21 6.00
C GLU A 259 -39.70 8.18 4.85
N GLU A 260 -40.87 7.61 4.57
CA GLU A 260 -41.12 6.81 3.37
C GLU A 260 -41.00 7.73 2.14
N LEU A 261 -40.11 7.38 1.21
CA LEU A 261 -40.06 8.06 -0.09
C LEU A 261 -41.43 7.93 -0.77
N PRO A 262 -41.94 8.99 -1.43
CA PRO A 262 -43.15 8.89 -2.25
C PRO A 262 -42.98 7.73 -3.27
N PRO A 263 -44.07 7.02 -3.62
CA PRO A 263 -44.00 5.85 -4.48
C PRO A 263 -43.30 6.20 -5.79
N LEU A 264 -42.09 5.64 -5.96
CA LEU A 264 -41.28 5.85 -7.14
C LEU A 264 -41.95 5.19 -8.35
N ASP A 265 -41.94 5.89 -9.48
CA ASP A 265 -42.40 5.34 -10.77
C ASP A 265 -41.58 4.06 -11.11
N PRO A 266 -42.19 3.01 -11.69
CA PRO A 266 -41.47 1.86 -12.26
C PRO A 266 -40.18 2.21 -13.03
N ASP A 267 -40.14 3.31 -13.78
CA ASP A 267 -38.93 3.73 -14.50
C ASP A 267 -37.86 4.35 -13.59
N GLN A 268 -38.25 5.09 -12.55
CA GLN A 268 -37.33 5.60 -11.51
C GLN A 268 -36.71 4.44 -10.71
N LEU A 269 -37.52 3.43 -10.39
CA LEU A 269 -37.08 2.22 -9.73
C LEU A 269 -36.09 1.43 -10.59
N ARG A 270 -36.37 1.30 -11.90
CA ARG A 270 -35.46 0.63 -12.84
C ARG A 270 -34.12 1.35 -12.94
N TYR A 271 -34.13 2.68 -13.00
CA TYR A 271 -32.92 3.49 -12.98
C TYR A 271 -32.12 3.26 -11.69
N LEU A 272 -32.76 3.35 -10.52
CA LEU A 272 -32.09 3.15 -9.23
C LEU A 272 -31.48 1.76 -9.10
N ARG A 273 -32.22 0.70 -9.46
CA ARG A 273 -31.72 -0.68 -9.48
C ARG A 273 -30.45 -0.79 -10.33
N LYS A 274 -30.46 -0.20 -11.54
CA LYS A 274 -29.31 -0.22 -12.45
C LYS A 274 -28.13 0.60 -11.91
N LEU A 275 -28.38 1.79 -11.39
CA LEU A 275 -27.35 2.64 -10.78
C LEU A 275 -26.66 1.93 -9.62
N ILE A 276 -27.46 1.36 -8.72
CA ILE A 276 -26.97 0.62 -7.56
C ILE A 276 -26.17 -0.60 -8.01
N ALA A 277 -26.70 -1.43 -8.91
CA ALA A 277 -25.97 -2.58 -9.45
C ALA A 277 -24.60 -2.18 -10.02
N CYS A 278 -24.53 -1.07 -10.77
CA CYS A 278 -23.26 -0.54 -11.31
C CYS A 278 -22.26 -0.16 -10.20
N ILE A 279 -22.73 0.44 -9.10
CA ILE A 279 -21.89 0.79 -7.93
C ILE A 279 -21.38 -0.46 -7.22
N LEU A 280 -22.18 -1.53 -7.14
CA LEU A 280 -21.77 -2.75 -6.43
C LEU A 280 -20.78 -3.58 -7.22
N ASP A 281 -21.10 -3.81 -8.49
CA ASP A 281 -20.21 -4.54 -9.39
C ASP A 281 -18.92 -3.74 -9.57
N GLY A 282 -19.06 -2.42 -9.69
CA GLY A 282 -18.21 -1.40 -9.08
C GLY A 282 -17.11 -1.87 -8.14
N ARG A 283 -17.53 -1.94 -6.88
CA ARG A 283 -16.70 -2.22 -5.71
C ARG A 283 -16.17 -3.65 -5.70
N LYS A 284 -16.95 -4.63 -6.16
CA LYS A 284 -16.50 -6.02 -6.28
C LYS A 284 -15.29 -6.13 -7.21
N ILE A 285 -15.35 -5.47 -8.35
CA ILE A 285 -14.29 -5.54 -9.36
C ILE A 285 -13.05 -4.82 -8.83
N THR A 286 -13.17 -3.59 -8.33
CA THR A 286 -12.02 -2.83 -7.80
C THR A 286 -11.38 -3.53 -6.60
N ALA A 287 -12.11 -4.28 -5.78
CA ALA A 287 -11.54 -5.09 -4.70
C ALA A 287 -10.53 -6.15 -5.19
N THR A 288 -10.62 -6.60 -6.45
CA THR A 288 -9.66 -7.56 -7.04
C THR A 288 -8.33 -6.92 -7.48
N TYR A 289 -8.26 -5.57 -7.54
CA TYR A 289 -7.11 -4.81 -8.03
C TYR A 289 -5.79 -5.24 -7.39
N ASN A 290 -5.75 -5.25 -6.04
CA ASN A 290 -4.52 -5.55 -5.31
C ASN A 290 -4.09 -7.03 -5.46
N ILE A 291 -5.03 -7.95 -5.69
CA ILE A 291 -4.72 -9.36 -5.99
C ILE A 291 -4.05 -9.46 -7.36
N VAL A 292 -4.62 -8.80 -8.38
CA VAL A 292 -4.03 -8.74 -9.73
C VAL A 292 -2.63 -8.14 -9.68
N LEU A 293 -2.45 -7.07 -8.91
CA LEU A 293 -1.14 -6.45 -8.73
C LEU A 293 -0.13 -7.40 -8.08
N LEU A 294 -0.53 -8.16 -7.05
CA LEU A 294 0.32 -9.16 -6.40
C LEU A 294 0.72 -10.29 -7.36
N ILE A 295 -0.19 -10.73 -8.23
CA ILE A 295 0.11 -11.74 -9.27
C ILE A 295 1.16 -11.19 -10.24
N ILE A 296 0.96 -9.97 -10.75
CA ILE A 296 1.91 -9.31 -11.66
C ILE A 296 3.29 -9.18 -10.99
N LEU A 297 3.34 -8.70 -9.74
CA LEU A 297 4.58 -8.57 -8.99
C LEU A 297 5.27 -9.92 -8.76
N SER A 298 4.51 -10.98 -8.50
CA SER A 298 5.03 -12.34 -8.31
C SER A 298 5.66 -12.88 -9.60
N ILE A 299 5.02 -12.67 -10.75
CA ILE A 299 5.56 -13.04 -12.07
C ILE A 299 6.86 -12.28 -12.34
N LEU A 300 6.89 -10.96 -12.12
CA LEU A 300 8.09 -10.16 -12.29
C LEU A 300 9.22 -10.61 -11.36
N ALA A 301 8.89 -10.98 -10.12
CA ALA A 301 9.86 -11.49 -9.16
C ALA A 301 10.46 -12.84 -9.58
N LEU A 302 9.63 -13.74 -10.12
CA LEU A 302 10.09 -15.03 -10.66
C LEU A 302 11.02 -14.83 -11.86
N ILE A 303 10.67 -13.92 -12.78
CA ILE A 303 11.53 -13.57 -13.93
C ILE A 303 12.87 -13.01 -13.46
N HIS A 304 12.86 -12.11 -12.47
CA HIS A 304 14.08 -11.54 -11.91
C HIS A 304 14.94 -12.61 -11.22
N LEU A 305 14.34 -13.48 -10.41
CA LEU A 305 15.05 -14.56 -9.71
C LEU A 305 15.70 -15.52 -10.71
N TYR A 306 15.00 -15.89 -11.77
CA TYR A 306 15.52 -16.72 -12.85
C TYR A 306 16.73 -16.06 -13.53
N GLY A 307 16.63 -14.78 -13.89
CA GLY A 307 17.74 -14.02 -14.49
C GLY A 307 18.96 -13.90 -13.56
N LYS A 308 18.72 -13.70 -12.26
CA LYS A 308 19.76 -13.61 -11.23
C LYS A 308 20.52 -14.93 -11.04
N VAL A 309 19.81 -16.05 -10.99
CA VAL A 309 20.43 -17.39 -10.93
C VAL A 309 21.26 -17.64 -12.19
N GLY A 310 20.73 -17.31 -13.37
CA GLY A 310 21.45 -17.43 -14.63
C GLY A 310 22.76 -16.61 -14.65
N ASN A 311 22.74 -15.37 -14.15
CA ASN A 311 23.95 -14.54 -14.07
C ASN A 311 24.99 -15.10 -13.09
N ARG A 312 24.57 -15.64 -11.94
CA ARG A 312 25.47 -16.30 -10.99
C ARG A 312 26.13 -17.53 -11.59
N ILE A 313 25.37 -18.36 -12.29
CA ILE A 313 25.89 -19.54 -12.99
C ILE A 313 26.91 -19.10 -14.04
N LYS A 314 26.60 -18.09 -14.86
CA LYS A 314 27.55 -17.55 -15.84
C LYS A 314 28.83 -16.99 -15.20
N SER A 315 28.71 -16.26 -14.09
CA SER A 315 29.88 -15.74 -13.36
C SER A 315 30.78 -16.87 -12.90
N ARG A 316 30.21 -17.94 -12.32
CA ARG A 316 30.96 -19.13 -11.91
C ARG A 316 31.58 -19.85 -13.10
N LEU A 317 30.84 -20.05 -14.19
CA LEU A 317 31.37 -20.69 -15.39
C LEU A 317 32.54 -19.90 -16.00
N ILE A 318 32.48 -18.56 -16.00
CA ILE A 318 33.60 -17.73 -16.44
C ILE A 318 34.79 -17.89 -15.49
N GLU A 319 34.55 -17.89 -14.18
CA GLU A 319 35.60 -18.13 -13.18
C GLU A 319 36.23 -19.53 -13.32
N ASP A 320 35.43 -20.58 -13.51
CA ASP A 320 35.85 -21.98 -13.62
C ASP A 320 36.57 -22.26 -14.96
N CYS A 321 36.07 -21.72 -16.08
CA CYS A 321 36.71 -21.84 -17.39
C CYS A 321 38.07 -21.16 -17.40
N HIS A 322 38.19 -20.00 -16.75
CA HIS A 322 39.47 -19.33 -16.58
C HIS A 322 40.39 -20.02 -15.58
N ALA A 323 39.88 -20.56 -14.47
CA ALA A 323 40.69 -21.38 -13.56
C ALA A 323 41.28 -22.58 -14.29
N THR A 324 40.48 -23.26 -15.11
CA THR A 324 40.92 -24.39 -15.95
C THR A 324 42.00 -23.96 -16.96
N LEU A 325 41.86 -22.78 -17.58
CA LEU A 325 42.87 -22.22 -18.50
C LEU A 325 44.16 -21.77 -17.79
N VAL A 326 44.07 -21.29 -16.54
CA VAL A 326 45.25 -20.95 -15.72
C VAL A 326 45.97 -22.24 -15.31
N PHE A 327 45.24 -23.26 -14.85
CA PHE A 327 45.82 -24.58 -14.54
C PHE A 327 46.43 -25.27 -15.77
N ALA A 328 45.81 -25.15 -16.94
CA ALA A 328 46.36 -25.68 -18.20
C ALA A 328 47.60 -24.91 -18.70
N ARG A 329 47.87 -23.71 -18.17
CA ARG A 329 49.03 -22.89 -18.52
C ARG A 329 50.18 -23.02 -17.51
N GLU A 330 49.91 -23.57 -16.33
CA GLU A 330 50.92 -23.85 -15.28
C GLU A 330 51.50 -25.28 -15.36
N SER A 331 51.09 -26.09 -16.34
CA SER A 331 51.79 -27.34 -16.69
C SER A 331 53.11 -27.06 -17.43
N PRO A 332 54.22 -27.76 -17.14
CA PRO A 332 55.53 -27.44 -17.70
C PRO A 332 55.68 -27.91 -19.16
N GLU A 333 56.24 -27.00 -19.97
CA GLU A 333 56.96 -27.14 -21.26
C GLU A 333 56.23 -27.71 -22.49
N VAL A 334 56.17 -26.92 -23.58
CA VAL A 334 56.98 -27.10 -24.81
C VAL A 334 57.14 -25.74 -25.49
N ASP A 335 58.39 -25.36 -25.78
CA ASP A 335 58.79 -24.22 -26.61
C ASP A 335 58.15 -24.29 -28.01
N ASP A 336 57.60 -23.18 -28.49
CA ASP A 336 57.71 -22.85 -29.91
C ASP A 336 57.57 -21.33 -30.12
N GLU A 337 58.57 -20.79 -30.82
CA GLU A 337 58.67 -19.41 -31.29
C GLU A 337 57.44 -19.00 -32.12
N ILE A 338 57.12 -17.69 -32.11
CA ILE A 338 56.93 -16.88 -33.34
C ILE A 338 56.56 -15.43 -32.93
N GLY A 339 57.46 -14.51 -33.28
CA GLY A 339 57.12 -13.29 -34.02
C GLY A 339 56.51 -12.10 -33.29
N VAL A 340 57.38 -11.24 -32.75
CA VAL A 340 57.07 -9.83 -32.49
C VAL A 340 56.98 -9.10 -33.84
N SER A 341 55.93 -8.31 -34.07
CA SER A 341 55.95 -7.23 -35.07
C SER A 341 55.26 -5.99 -34.53
N SER A 342 56.07 -4.97 -34.32
CA SER A 342 55.70 -3.58 -34.04
C SER A 342 55.53 -2.86 -35.38
N SER A 343 54.54 -1.98 -35.51
CA SER A 343 54.57 -0.94 -36.54
C SER A 343 53.79 0.30 -36.10
N SER A 344 54.57 1.34 -35.85
CA SER A 344 54.20 2.75 -35.74
C SER A 344 54.15 3.40 -37.12
N SER A 345 53.15 4.25 -37.39
CA SER A 345 53.20 5.22 -38.50
C SER A 345 52.42 6.49 -38.15
N ASN A 346 53.04 7.64 -38.43
CA ASN A 346 52.55 9.01 -38.19
C ASN A 346 51.73 9.58 -39.37
N LEU A 347 51.04 10.70 -39.07
CA LEU A 347 50.74 11.88 -39.90
C LEU A 347 49.80 11.75 -41.12
N GLU A 348 48.72 12.53 -41.15
CA GLU A 348 48.63 13.77 -41.94
C GLU A 348 47.33 14.55 -41.69
N VAL A 349 47.48 15.87 -41.61
CA VAL A 349 46.43 16.88 -41.52
C VAL A 349 46.05 17.28 -42.95
N SER A 350 44.76 17.22 -43.29
CA SER A 350 44.24 17.83 -44.52
C SER A 350 43.03 18.71 -44.18
N SER A 351 43.21 20.00 -44.43
CA SER A 351 42.22 21.06 -44.40
C SER A 351 41.38 21.04 -45.67
N ALA A 352 40.06 20.92 -45.53
CA ALA A 352 39.12 21.27 -46.60
C ALA A 352 37.86 21.91 -45.99
N SER A 353 37.66 23.17 -46.35
CA SER A 353 36.47 23.99 -46.12
C SER A 353 35.37 23.61 -47.11
N GLU A 354 34.15 23.36 -46.64
CA GLU A 354 32.95 23.47 -47.49
C GLU A 354 31.75 24.01 -46.70
N ASP A 355 30.94 24.77 -47.42
CA ASP A 355 29.98 25.78 -46.99
C ASP A 355 28.74 25.29 -46.23
N ILE A 356 28.25 26.15 -45.33
CA ILE A 356 27.03 25.97 -44.53
C ILE A 356 25.84 26.68 -45.20
N PRO A 357 24.72 26.01 -45.50
CA PRO A 357 23.45 26.68 -45.73
C PRO A 357 22.75 26.94 -44.38
N LYS A 358 22.41 28.21 -44.13
CA LYS A 358 21.54 28.66 -43.03
C LYS A 358 20.12 28.10 -43.17
N ALA A 359 19.63 27.33 -42.20
CA ALA A 359 18.23 27.39 -41.74
C ALA A 359 17.97 26.49 -40.50
N ALA A 360 17.06 26.99 -39.66
CA ALA A 360 16.52 26.45 -38.40
C ALA A 360 17.39 26.66 -37.15
N VAL A 361 16.77 27.29 -36.14
CA VAL A 361 17.29 27.44 -34.77
C VAL A 361 17.46 26.04 -34.19
N ILE A 362 18.66 25.50 -34.31
CA ILE A 362 19.06 24.20 -33.78
C ILE A 362 19.64 24.43 -32.39
N ASP A 363 19.11 23.71 -31.40
CA ASP A 363 19.60 23.64 -30.03
C ASP A 363 21.05 23.08 -30.01
N VAL A 364 22.03 24.00 -30.05
CA VAL A 364 23.46 23.73 -30.17
C VAL A 364 24.00 22.90 -29.00
N GLU A 365 23.28 22.84 -27.87
CA GLU A 365 23.70 22.09 -26.68
C GLU A 365 23.66 20.56 -26.84
N ARG A 366 23.00 20.04 -27.89
CA ARG A 366 22.78 18.59 -28.07
C ARG A 366 23.70 17.92 -29.08
N GLN A 367 24.48 18.67 -29.84
CA GLN A 367 25.35 18.11 -30.89
C GLN A 367 26.82 18.02 -30.42
N PRO A 368 27.54 16.94 -30.72
CA PRO A 368 28.99 16.90 -30.52
C PRO A 368 29.64 17.93 -31.47
N LEU A 369 30.41 18.86 -30.91
CA LEU A 369 31.02 19.99 -31.63
C LEU A 369 32.40 19.66 -32.23
N LEU A 370 32.88 18.43 -32.08
CA LEU A 370 34.16 17.96 -32.63
C LEU A 370 33.95 16.77 -33.57
N GLY A 371 34.79 16.73 -34.61
CA GLY A 371 34.59 16.05 -35.89
C GLY A 371 34.27 14.55 -35.85
N ARG A 372 33.58 14.12 -36.92
CA ARG A 372 33.30 12.72 -37.25
C ARG A 372 34.60 11.91 -37.29
N PHE A 373 34.75 10.95 -36.38
CA PHE A 373 35.58 9.79 -36.68
C PHE A 373 34.91 9.01 -37.81
N GLN A 374 35.54 8.97 -38.99
CA GLN A 374 35.16 8.06 -40.06
C GLN A 374 35.32 6.62 -39.53
N THR A 375 34.21 5.97 -39.21
CA THR A 375 34.20 4.54 -38.95
C THR A 375 34.41 3.82 -40.28
N HIS A 376 35.57 3.19 -40.47
CA HIS A 376 35.79 2.27 -41.57
C HIS A 376 34.71 1.17 -41.57
N HIS A 377 34.14 0.93 -42.75
CA HIS A 377 33.15 -0.09 -43.06
C HIS A 377 33.63 -1.52 -42.79
N GLY A 378 32.71 -2.39 -42.36
CA GLY A 378 32.82 -3.83 -42.59
C GLY A 378 32.36 -4.74 -41.46
N ILE A 379 31.06 -4.75 -41.11
CA ILE A 379 30.45 -5.97 -40.58
C ILE A 379 29.13 -6.17 -41.35
N GLU A 380 29.13 -7.17 -42.21
CA GLU A 380 27.96 -7.64 -42.95
C GLU A 380 26.81 -7.95 -41.99
N GLY A 381 25.63 -7.44 -42.33
CA GLY A 381 24.44 -7.49 -41.50
C GLY A 381 23.93 -8.90 -41.28
N GLN A 382 24.26 -9.49 -40.14
CA GLN A 382 23.37 -10.49 -39.55
C GLN A 382 22.04 -9.80 -39.25
N ARG A 383 20.96 -10.28 -39.87
CA ARG A 383 19.59 -9.84 -39.55
C ARG A 383 19.37 -10.01 -38.06
N ALA A 384 19.28 -8.90 -37.33
CA ALA A 384 19.02 -8.97 -35.90
C ALA A 384 17.72 -9.72 -35.66
N GLY A 385 17.81 -10.79 -34.87
CA GLY A 385 16.64 -11.57 -34.48
C GLY A 385 15.58 -10.68 -33.84
N ALA A 386 14.30 -11.06 -33.96
CA ALA A 386 13.17 -10.28 -33.46
C ALA A 386 13.33 -9.85 -31.99
N LEU A 387 13.95 -10.70 -31.16
CA LEU A 387 14.26 -10.41 -29.76
C LEU A 387 15.26 -9.25 -29.59
N ASN A 388 16.25 -9.13 -30.46
CA ASN A 388 17.23 -8.04 -30.42
C ASN A 388 16.59 -6.72 -30.90
N LEU A 389 15.71 -6.76 -31.89
CA LEU A 389 14.90 -5.58 -32.26
C LEU A 389 14.05 -5.11 -31.09
N LEU A 390 13.34 -6.02 -30.41
CA LEU A 390 12.52 -5.69 -29.26
C LEU A 390 13.35 -5.12 -28.10
N ARG A 391 14.48 -5.75 -27.76
CA ARG A 391 15.40 -5.27 -26.72
C ARG A 391 15.97 -3.89 -27.04
N SER A 392 16.38 -3.68 -28.29
CA SER A 392 16.85 -2.39 -28.77
C SER A 392 15.75 -1.33 -28.61
N TRP A 393 14.54 -1.62 -29.07
CA TRP A 393 13.41 -0.70 -28.97
C TRP A 393 13.05 -0.37 -27.52
N LEU A 394 12.99 -1.36 -26.63
CA LEU A 394 12.72 -1.15 -25.21
C LEU A 394 13.80 -0.32 -24.51
N ALA A 395 15.06 -0.50 -24.91
CA ALA A 395 16.19 0.23 -24.33
C ALA A 395 16.26 1.69 -24.80
N TYR A 396 15.82 1.98 -26.02
CA TYR A 396 15.86 3.31 -26.62
C TYR A 396 15.12 4.35 -25.77
N GLN A 397 15.70 5.54 -25.67
CA GLN A 397 15.11 6.70 -24.99
C GLN A 397 14.85 7.82 -25.99
N PRO A 398 13.58 8.21 -26.20
CA PRO A 398 13.23 9.24 -27.16
C PRO A 398 13.64 10.64 -26.69
N PRO A 399 13.81 11.60 -27.62
CA PRO A 399 14.11 12.98 -27.27
C PRO A 399 12.95 13.62 -26.48
N PRO A 400 13.23 14.65 -25.67
CA PRO A 400 12.21 15.49 -25.04
C PRO A 400 11.21 16.06 -26.07
N ILE A 401 9.94 16.18 -25.66
CA ILE A 401 8.90 16.78 -26.51
C ILE A 401 9.11 18.30 -26.50
N PRO A 402 9.19 18.98 -27.66
CA PRO A 402 9.51 20.42 -27.72
C PRO A 402 8.55 21.33 -26.93
N LEU A 403 7.30 20.91 -26.78
CA LEU A 403 6.23 21.67 -26.10
C LEU A 403 6.28 21.55 -24.57
N ILE A 404 6.86 20.48 -24.05
CA ILE A 404 6.89 20.14 -22.63
C ILE A 404 8.33 19.71 -22.37
N ASP A 405 9.19 20.63 -21.93
CA ASP A 405 10.61 20.40 -21.66
C ASP A 405 10.82 19.39 -20.51
N ARG A 406 10.49 18.13 -20.81
CA ARG A 406 10.44 17.00 -19.89
C ARG A 406 11.07 15.83 -20.61
N SER A 407 12.17 15.31 -20.07
CA SER A 407 12.79 14.11 -20.60
C SER A 407 11.82 12.93 -20.47
N LEU A 408 11.63 12.24 -21.60
CA LEU A 408 10.89 11.00 -21.62
C LEU A 408 11.80 9.87 -21.12
N PRO A 409 11.26 8.89 -20.36
CA PRO A 409 12.04 7.74 -19.97
C PRO A 409 12.21 6.78 -21.17
N SER A 410 13.02 5.73 -21.00
CA SER A 410 13.16 4.71 -22.05
C SER A 410 11.82 4.07 -22.41
N ASN A 411 11.66 3.63 -23.67
CA ASN A 411 10.43 3.01 -24.16
C ASN A 411 9.92 1.88 -23.26
N GLY A 412 10.81 1.05 -22.70
CA GLY A 412 10.42 0.01 -21.75
C GLY A 412 9.79 0.56 -20.47
N THR A 413 10.36 1.61 -19.89
CA THR A 413 9.77 2.31 -18.74
C THR A 413 8.44 2.96 -19.11
N THR A 414 8.35 3.58 -20.29
CA THR A 414 7.11 4.17 -20.81
C THR A 414 6.02 3.12 -20.97
N MET A 415 6.33 1.96 -21.57
CA MET A 415 5.38 0.85 -21.70
C MET A 415 4.90 0.35 -20.35
N PHE A 416 5.79 0.25 -19.36
CA PHE A 416 5.40 -0.15 -18.01
C PHE A 416 4.46 0.86 -17.35
N VAL A 417 4.74 2.17 -17.49
CA VAL A 417 3.84 3.23 -17.00
C VAL A 417 2.50 3.18 -17.73
N LEU A 418 2.49 3.01 -19.05
CA LEU A 418 1.27 2.87 -19.84
C LEU A 418 0.49 1.60 -19.46
N ALA A 419 1.15 0.51 -19.09
CA ALA A 419 0.49 -0.69 -18.60
C ALA A 419 -0.20 -0.42 -17.24
N ILE A 420 0.45 0.31 -16.32
CA ILE A 420 -0.18 0.75 -15.06
C ILE A 420 -1.39 1.65 -15.34
N TYR A 421 -1.28 2.59 -16.27
CA TYR A 421 -2.39 3.46 -16.65
C TYR A 421 -3.52 2.67 -17.32
N GLY A 422 -3.18 1.76 -18.24
CA GLY A 422 -4.14 0.87 -18.90
C GLY A 422 -4.88 -0.02 -17.93
N LEU A 423 -4.19 -0.56 -16.92
CA LEU A 423 -4.82 -1.33 -15.84
C LEU A 423 -5.82 -0.47 -15.07
N ASN A 424 -5.45 0.74 -14.67
CA ASN A 424 -6.33 1.63 -13.94
C ASN A 424 -7.51 2.14 -14.79
N LEU A 425 -7.29 2.42 -16.07
CA LEU A 425 -8.36 2.75 -17.03
C LEU A 425 -9.32 1.56 -17.20
N PHE A 426 -8.81 0.33 -17.28
CA PHE A 426 -9.66 -0.85 -17.28
C PHE A 426 -10.56 -0.88 -16.04
N TYR A 427 -10.01 -0.73 -14.83
CA TYR A 427 -10.82 -0.73 -13.61
C TYR A 427 -11.78 0.45 -13.50
N GLN A 428 -11.46 1.59 -14.14
CA GLN A 428 -12.33 2.77 -14.21
C GLN A 428 -13.53 2.57 -15.15
N PHE A 429 -13.34 1.91 -16.29
CA PHE A 429 -14.33 1.86 -17.37
C PHE A 429 -15.01 0.49 -17.54
N TYR A 430 -14.45 -0.59 -17.00
CA TYR A 430 -14.97 -1.94 -17.23
C TYR A 430 -16.40 -2.11 -16.70
N ALA A 431 -17.28 -2.58 -17.59
CA ALA A 431 -18.70 -2.85 -17.35
C ALA A 431 -19.50 -1.63 -16.81
N LEU A 432 -19.07 -0.41 -17.14
CA LEU A 432 -19.71 0.82 -16.69
C LEU A 432 -20.54 1.48 -17.82
N PRO A 433 -21.81 1.87 -17.57
CA PRO A 433 -22.60 2.61 -18.54
C PRO A 433 -22.08 4.06 -18.69
N LEU A 434 -21.82 4.50 -19.94
CA LEU A 434 -21.31 5.83 -20.26
C LEU A 434 -22.41 6.89 -20.49
N GLU A 435 -23.56 6.72 -19.88
CA GLU A 435 -24.67 7.68 -19.98
C GLU A 435 -24.58 8.70 -18.84
N GLY A 436 -24.83 9.99 -19.11
CA GLY A 436 -24.69 11.06 -18.11
C GLY A 436 -25.48 10.83 -16.82
N ARG A 437 -26.67 10.24 -16.91
CA ARG A 437 -27.49 9.87 -15.73
C ARG A 437 -26.80 8.88 -14.77
N TYR A 438 -25.81 8.11 -15.21
CA TYR A 438 -25.02 7.20 -14.38
C TYR A 438 -23.63 7.76 -14.01
N LEU A 439 -23.38 9.06 -14.23
CA LEU A 439 -22.11 9.73 -13.91
C LEU A 439 -21.71 9.55 -12.43
N PHE A 440 -22.67 9.42 -11.52
CA PHE A 440 -22.40 9.08 -10.12
C PHE A 440 -21.60 7.78 -9.97
N ALA A 441 -21.97 6.71 -10.69
CA ALA A 441 -21.25 5.44 -10.63
C ALA A 441 -19.84 5.54 -11.21
N PHE A 442 -19.64 6.38 -12.24
CA PHE A 442 -18.31 6.70 -12.77
C PHE A 442 -17.46 7.45 -11.75
N ALA A 443 -18.04 8.44 -11.06
CA ALA A 443 -17.37 9.22 -10.02
C ALA A 443 -17.04 8.36 -8.78
N ASP A 444 -17.96 7.52 -8.30
CA ASP A 444 -17.73 6.55 -7.21
C ASP A 444 -16.59 5.58 -7.59
N ARG A 445 -16.57 5.11 -8.84
CA ARG A 445 -15.50 4.26 -9.34
C ARG A 445 -14.13 4.94 -9.31
N ALA A 446 -14.06 6.23 -9.65
CA ALA A 446 -12.81 6.99 -9.58
C ALA A 446 -12.28 7.09 -8.13
N GLY A 447 -13.18 7.25 -7.15
CA GLY A 447 -12.85 7.17 -5.72
C GLY A 447 -12.35 5.77 -5.31
N CYS A 448 -12.95 4.70 -5.85
CA CYS A 448 -12.46 3.34 -5.63
C CYS A 448 -11.06 3.12 -6.24
N VAL A 449 -10.84 3.55 -7.49
CA VAL A 449 -9.54 3.47 -8.17
C VAL A 449 -8.47 4.25 -7.39
N PHE A 450 -8.83 5.40 -6.82
CA PHE A 450 -7.96 6.15 -5.92
C PHE A 450 -7.50 5.30 -4.73
N VAL A 451 -8.44 4.76 -3.94
CA VAL A 451 -8.08 4.08 -2.68
C VAL A 451 -7.34 2.77 -2.91
N VAL A 452 -7.64 2.01 -3.96
CA VAL A 452 -6.95 0.73 -4.24
C VAL A 452 -5.48 0.91 -4.62
N ASN A 453 -5.08 2.08 -5.12
CA ASN A 453 -3.68 2.42 -5.45
C ASN A 453 -2.88 2.91 -4.23
N LEU A 454 -3.54 3.26 -3.12
CA LEU A 454 -2.88 3.82 -1.94
C LEU A 454 -1.78 2.90 -1.36
N PRO A 455 -1.97 1.57 -1.23
CA PRO A 455 -0.93 0.69 -0.70
C PRO A 455 0.33 0.64 -1.58
N ILE A 456 0.17 0.52 -2.91
CA ILE A 456 1.31 0.46 -3.82
C ILE A 456 2.05 1.80 -3.90
N LEU A 457 1.33 2.93 -3.79
CA LEU A 457 1.95 4.26 -3.74
C LEU A 457 2.97 4.35 -2.57
N TYR A 458 2.57 3.87 -1.39
CA TYR A 458 3.41 3.86 -0.19
C TYR A 458 4.54 2.83 -0.29
N LEU A 459 4.27 1.65 -0.85
CA LEU A 459 5.30 0.64 -1.04
C LEU A 459 6.41 1.12 -1.97
N LEU A 460 6.07 1.86 -3.03
CA LEU A 460 7.03 2.47 -3.96
C LEU A 460 7.82 3.63 -3.33
N ALA A 461 7.32 4.23 -2.25
CA ALA A 461 7.97 5.32 -1.51
C ALA A 461 8.81 4.85 -0.30
N ALA A 462 8.59 3.64 0.20
CA ALA A 462 9.34 3.12 1.34
C ALA A 462 10.84 3.03 1.02
N LYS A 463 11.76 3.27 1.97
CA LYS A 463 13.21 3.17 1.69
C LYS A 463 13.74 1.75 1.89
N ASN A 464 13.19 1.05 2.87
CA ASN A 464 13.50 -0.35 3.19
C ASN A 464 12.54 -1.29 2.47
N GLN A 465 12.55 -1.29 1.14
CA GLN A 465 11.55 -2.04 0.36
C GLN A 465 11.88 -3.52 0.24
N PRO A 466 10.93 -4.44 0.50
CA PRO A 466 11.04 -5.83 0.04
C PRO A 466 11.06 -5.91 -1.50
N LEU A 467 10.51 -4.90 -2.19
CA LEU A 467 10.45 -4.83 -3.66
C LEU A 467 11.83 -4.85 -4.32
N LYS A 468 12.88 -4.36 -3.63
CA LYS A 468 14.26 -4.49 -4.10
C LYS A 468 14.69 -5.95 -4.21
N ALA A 469 14.33 -6.79 -3.23
CA ALA A 469 14.66 -8.21 -3.25
C ALA A 469 13.91 -8.95 -4.37
N LEU A 470 12.70 -8.50 -4.69
CA LEU A 470 11.84 -9.07 -5.73
C LEU A 470 12.24 -8.62 -7.13
N THR A 471 12.60 -7.36 -7.32
CA THR A 471 12.76 -6.76 -8.66
C THR A 471 14.21 -6.46 -9.05
N GLY A 472 15.14 -6.41 -8.09
CA GLY A 472 16.55 -6.02 -8.28
C GLY A 472 16.79 -4.53 -8.49
N TYR A 473 15.72 -3.75 -8.71
CA TYR A 473 15.82 -2.32 -8.91
C TYR A 473 16.10 -1.58 -7.60
N SER A 474 16.87 -0.50 -7.71
CA SER A 474 17.11 0.42 -6.60
C SER A 474 15.82 1.18 -6.26
N TYR A 475 15.77 1.68 -5.02
CA TYR A 475 14.73 2.61 -4.56
C TYR A 475 14.50 3.75 -5.57
N GLU A 476 15.57 4.31 -6.11
CA GLU A 476 15.53 5.46 -7.02
C GLU A 476 14.85 5.15 -8.35
N ALA A 477 15.14 3.97 -8.91
CA ALA A 477 14.49 3.49 -10.13
C ALA A 477 12.98 3.30 -9.91
N LEU A 478 12.58 2.84 -8.71
CA LEU A 478 11.19 2.62 -8.35
C LEU A 478 10.43 3.93 -8.04
N ASN A 479 11.12 4.96 -7.56
CA ASN A 479 10.52 6.26 -7.26
C ASN A 479 9.95 6.97 -8.51
N ILE A 480 10.38 6.60 -9.72
CA ILE A 480 9.72 7.05 -10.96
C ILE A 480 8.25 6.62 -10.95
N PHE A 481 7.97 5.38 -10.53
CA PHE A 481 6.62 4.83 -10.51
C PHE A 481 5.78 5.42 -9.38
N HIS A 482 6.37 5.69 -8.20
CA HIS A 482 5.68 6.42 -7.13
C HIS A 482 5.09 7.75 -7.65
N ARG A 483 5.89 8.52 -8.42
CA ARG A 483 5.42 9.78 -9.01
C ARG A 483 4.28 9.58 -10.01
N ARG A 484 4.34 8.55 -10.86
CA ARG A 484 3.30 8.28 -11.88
C ARG A 484 2.00 7.76 -11.28
N VAL A 485 2.09 6.90 -10.27
CA VAL A 485 0.91 6.46 -9.52
C VAL A 485 0.31 7.63 -8.74
N GLY A 486 1.13 8.49 -8.13
CA GLY A 486 0.66 9.70 -7.46
C GLY A 486 -0.06 10.69 -8.40
N GLU A 487 0.51 10.96 -9.57
CA GLU A 487 -0.12 11.77 -10.64
C GLU A 487 -1.50 11.19 -11.04
N LEU A 488 -1.58 9.87 -11.25
CA LEU A 488 -2.81 9.17 -11.58
C LEU A 488 -3.86 9.24 -10.46
N MET A 489 -3.43 9.08 -9.20
CA MET A 489 -4.33 9.17 -8.05
C MET A 489 -4.90 10.57 -7.91
N CYS A 490 -4.11 11.64 -8.06
CA CYS A 490 -4.63 13.00 -8.01
C CYS A 490 -5.64 13.25 -9.15
N LEU A 491 -5.36 12.75 -10.37
CA LEU A 491 -6.34 12.77 -11.45
C LEU A 491 -7.63 12.02 -11.10
N ALA A 492 -7.54 10.84 -10.49
CA ALA A 492 -8.70 10.07 -10.05
C ALA A 492 -9.52 10.82 -8.97
N ALA A 493 -8.85 11.52 -8.05
CA ALA A 493 -9.50 12.36 -7.04
C ALA A 493 -10.21 13.55 -7.68
N ALA A 494 -9.59 14.21 -8.67
CA ALA A 494 -10.21 15.28 -9.44
C ALA A 494 -11.43 14.80 -10.24
N VAL A 495 -11.33 13.63 -10.88
CA VAL A 495 -12.45 12.99 -11.61
C VAL A 495 -13.59 12.62 -10.65
N HIS A 496 -13.26 12.06 -9.47
CA HIS A 496 -14.24 11.76 -8.44
C HIS A 496 -14.97 13.02 -7.97
N PHE A 497 -14.22 14.05 -7.55
CA PHE A 497 -14.80 15.30 -7.04
C PHE A 497 -15.63 16.02 -8.09
N ALA A 498 -15.06 16.25 -9.27
CA ALA A 498 -15.76 16.92 -10.37
C ALA A 498 -16.97 16.11 -10.85
N GLY A 499 -16.86 14.78 -10.93
CA GLY A 499 -17.95 13.89 -11.32
C GLY A 499 -19.10 13.90 -10.32
N MET A 500 -18.82 13.91 -9.01
CA MET A 500 -19.84 14.01 -7.97
C MET A 500 -20.58 15.36 -8.04
N VAL A 501 -19.86 16.47 -8.15
CA VAL A 501 -20.44 17.82 -8.28
C VAL A 501 -21.24 17.96 -9.57
N ALA A 502 -20.68 17.50 -10.69
CA ALA A 502 -21.33 17.50 -11.99
C ALA A 502 -22.63 16.69 -11.99
N TRP A 503 -22.61 15.49 -11.41
CA TRP A 503 -23.80 14.67 -11.32
C TRP A 503 -24.90 15.39 -10.53
N VAL A 504 -24.60 15.89 -9.32
CA VAL A 504 -25.57 16.64 -8.50
C VAL A 504 -26.12 17.87 -9.24
N GLY A 505 -25.27 18.62 -9.96
CA GLY A 505 -25.66 19.89 -10.57
C GLY A 505 -26.35 19.80 -11.94
N TRP A 506 -26.12 18.73 -12.73
CA TRP A 506 -26.56 18.68 -14.13
C TRP A 506 -27.19 17.36 -14.58
N TRP A 507 -26.88 16.24 -13.92
CA TRP A 507 -27.23 14.91 -14.45
C TRP A 507 -28.01 14.02 -13.48
N ALA A 508 -28.15 14.42 -12.22
CA ALA A 508 -29.01 13.78 -11.25
C ALA A 508 -30.47 13.92 -11.72
N PRO A 509 -31.24 12.82 -11.79
CA PRO A 509 -32.67 12.90 -12.04
C PRO A 509 -33.36 13.78 -11.00
N ASP A 510 -34.41 14.51 -11.38
CA ASP A 510 -35.08 15.49 -10.52
C ASP A 510 -35.50 14.91 -9.16
N PHE A 511 -35.94 13.65 -9.11
CA PHE A 511 -36.34 12.97 -7.87
C PHE A 511 -35.18 12.62 -6.90
N LEU A 512 -33.92 12.73 -7.36
CA LEU A 512 -32.71 12.56 -6.55
C LEU A 512 -31.95 13.88 -6.34
N GLN A 513 -32.37 14.96 -6.99
CA GLN A 513 -31.77 16.27 -6.76
C GLN A 513 -32.13 16.72 -5.35
N PRO A 514 -31.14 17.08 -4.52
CA PRO A 514 -31.42 17.62 -3.21
C PRO A 514 -32.10 18.99 -3.37
N ASP A 515 -33.21 19.21 -2.67
CA ASP A 515 -33.92 20.51 -2.56
C ASP A 515 -33.15 21.51 -1.66
N GLU A 516 -31.82 21.47 -1.74
CA GLU A 516 -30.90 22.16 -0.86
C GLU A 516 -29.97 23.08 -1.66
N SER A 517 -29.65 24.24 -1.07
CA SER A 517 -28.64 25.14 -1.63
C SER A 517 -27.26 24.48 -1.68
N TRP A 518 -26.41 24.89 -2.64
CA TRP A 518 -25.01 24.46 -2.71
C TRP A 518 -24.25 24.63 -1.39
N SER A 519 -24.58 25.66 -0.60
CA SER A 519 -24.00 25.87 0.73
C SER A 519 -24.32 24.74 1.71
N ARG A 520 -25.55 24.20 1.70
CA ARG A 520 -25.94 23.05 2.53
C ARG A 520 -25.26 21.77 2.06
N PHE A 521 -25.18 21.56 0.74
CA PHE A 521 -24.45 20.42 0.18
C PHE A 521 -22.98 20.37 0.65
N PHE A 522 -22.24 21.46 0.52
CA PHE A 522 -20.83 21.52 0.91
C PHE A 522 -20.58 21.53 2.42
N THR A 523 -21.60 21.77 3.24
CA THR A 523 -21.50 21.72 4.70
C THR A 523 -21.89 20.37 5.29
N ARG A 524 -22.36 19.40 4.48
CA ARG A 524 -22.58 18.01 4.92
C ARG A 524 -21.24 17.40 5.37
N PRO A 525 -21.15 16.74 6.54
CA PRO A 525 -19.89 16.19 7.06
C PRO A 525 -19.15 15.30 6.06
N LEU A 526 -19.88 14.42 5.37
CA LEU A 526 -19.35 13.55 4.31
C LEU A 526 -18.61 14.35 3.22
N VAL A 527 -19.21 15.45 2.76
CA VAL A 527 -18.70 16.30 1.68
C VAL A 527 -17.51 17.13 2.18
N ILE A 528 -17.58 17.66 3.40
CA ILE A 528 -16.44 18.38 4.01
C ILE A 528 -15.21 17.47 4.07
N TYR A 529 -15.35 16.24 4.58
CA TYR A 529 -14.24 15.29 4.66
C TYR A 529 -13.65 14.98 3.27
N GLY A 530 -14.52 14.84 2.25
CA GLY A 530 -14.10 14.65 0.86
C GLY A 530 -13.35 15.86 0.29
N VAL A 531 -13.86 17.08 0.50
CA VAL A 531 -13.25 18.33 0.05
C VAL A 531 -11.88 18.55 0.70
N VAL A 532 -11.75 18.34 2.01
CA VAL A 532 -10.46 18.46 2.71
C VAL A 532 -9.46 17.44 2.20
N THR A 533 -9.90 16.19 1.99
CA THR A 533 -9.07 15.14 1.40
C THR A 533 -8.59 15.51 -0.01
N PHE A 534 -9.50 15.95 -0.87
CA PHE A 534 -9.20 16.40 -2.23
C PHE A 534 -8.20 17.56 -2.24
N ALA A 535 -8.48 18.62 -1.47
CA ALA A 535 -7.59 19.78 -1.39
C ALA A 535 -6.18 19.41 -0.89
N ALA A 536 -6.08 18.52 0.09
CA ALA A 536 -4.79 18.05 0.60
C ALA A 536 -3.98 17.28 -0.46
N TYR A 537 -4.62 16.37 -1.22
CA TYR A 537 -3.95 15.64 -2.30
C TYR A 537 -3.58 16.51 -3.51
N GLU A 538 -4.41 17.50 -3.88
CA GLU A 538 -4.07 18.43 -4.95
C GLU A 538 -2.93 19.38 -4.55
N LEU A 539 -2.92 19.87 -3.30
CA LEU A 539 -1.81 20.67 -2.80
C LEU A 539 -0.50 19.86 -2.71
N LEU A 540 -0.59 18.58 -2.33
CA LEU A 540 0.51 17.62 -2.42
C LEU A 540 1.03 17.51 -3.85
N TYR A 541 0.14 17.34 -4.83
CA TYR A 541 0.52 17.23 -6.23
C TYR A 541 1.25 18.48 -6.74
N VAL A 542 0.68 19.66 -6.52
CA VAL A 542 1.26 20.94 -6.96
C VAL A 542 2.64 21.16 -6.35
N THR A 543 2.81 20.94 -5.05
CA THR A 543 4.11 21.08 -4.37
C THR A 543 5.11 19.99 -4.79
N SER A 544 4.63 18.86 -5.32
CA SER A 544 5.47 17.75 -5.81
C SER A 544 5.90 17.89 -7.28
N LEU A 545 5.39 18.89 -8.01
CA LEU A 545 5.79 19.15 -9.40
C LEU A 545 7.30 19.38 -9.50
N GLY A 546 7.92 18.84 -10.55
CA GLY A 546 9.37 18.96 -10.76
C GLY A 546 9.86 20.41 -10.75
N SER A 547 9.14 21.30 -11.43
CA SER A 547 9.45 22.74 -11.48
C SER A 547 9.32 23.42 -10.11
N PHE A 548 8.39 22.96 -9.26
CA PHE A 548 8.23 23.49 -7.91
C PHE A 548 9.35 22.99 -7.00
N ARG A 549 9.61 21.67 -7.00
CA ARG A 549 10.68 21.04 -6.22
C ARG A 549 12.07 21.60 -6.50
N GLN A 550 12.37 21.89 -7.76
CA GLN A 550 13.66 22.47 -8.16
C GLN A 550 13.86 23.89 -7.61
N ARG A 551 12.77 24.63 -7.40
CA ARG A 551 12.81 26.01 -6.89
C ARG A 551 12.72 26.08 -5.36
N CYS A 552 11.86 25.26 -4.77
CA CYS A 552 11.48 25.32 -3.35
C CYS A 552 11.50 23.92 -2.70
N TYR A 553 12.64 23.22 -2.77
CA TYR A 553 12.78 21.84 -2.27
C TYR A 553 12.40 21.69 -0.79
N GLU A 554 12.80 22.64 0.06
CA GLU A 554 12.50 22.61 1.50
C GLU A 554 11.01 22.72 1.79
N VAL A 555 10.29 23.58 1.06
CA VAL A 555 8.84 23.73 1.19
C VAL A 555 8.13 22.45 0.79
N PHE A 556 8.54 21.83 -0.33
CA PHE A 556 8.04 20.53 -0.75
C PHE A 556 8.22 19.49 0.35
N LEU A 557 9.44 19.35 0.90
CA LEU A 557 9.71 18.35 1.93
C LEU A 557 8.90 18.61 3.22
N ALA A 558 8.79 19.87 3.63
CA ALA A 558 8.09 20.28 4.85
C ALA A 558 6.56 20.14 4.73
N SER A 559 5.98 20.34 3.54
CA SER A 559 4.53 20.23 3.32
C SER A 559 4.09 18.79 3.03
N HIS A 560 4.92 17.99 2.38
CA HIS A 560 4.50 16.68 1.85
C HIS A 560 4.09 15.69 2.94
N VAL A 561 4.83 15.60 4.04
CA VAL A 561 4.48 14.67 5.13
C VAL A 561 3.23 15.12 5.91
N PRO A 562 3.12 16.38 6.38
CA PRO A 562 1.92 16.84 7.08
C PRO A 562 0.65 16.78 6.24
N LEU A 563 0.70 17.22 4.98
CA LEU A 563 -0.46 17.16 4.09
C LEU A 563 -0.92 15.72 3.86
N GLN A 564 0.03 14.78 3.77
CA GLN A 564 -0.29 13.38 3.62
C GLN A 564 -0.97 12.80 4.88
N ILE A 565 -0.58 13.23 6.08
CA ILE A 565 -1.24 12.84 7.34
C ILE A 565 -2.69 13.36 7.35
N VAL A 566 -2.89 14.64 7.06
CA VAL A 566 -4.21 15.26 6.97
C VAL A 566 -5.08 14.51 5.94
N ALA A 567 -4.52 14.26 4.75
CA ALA A 567 -5.23 13.56 3.69
C ALA A 567 -5.68 12.15 4.10
N LEU A 568 -4.85 11.37 4.80
CA LEU A 568 -5.22 10.04 5.28
C LEU A 568 -6.31 10.07 6.36
N VAL A 569 -6.21 11.00 7.32
CA VAL A 569 -7.20 11.15 8.40
C VAL A 569 -8.57 11.50 7.82
N PHE A 570 -8.62 12.49 6.93
CA PHE A 570 -9.89 12.89 6.32
C PHE A 570 -10.41 11.87 5.30
N LEU A 571 -9.54 11.13 4.61
CA LEU A 571 -9.95 10.03 3.73
C LEU A 571 -10.60 8.89 4.54
N TRP A 572 -10.05 8.58 5.71
CA TRP A 572 -10.64 7.61 6.64
C TRP A 572 -12.06 8.01 7.06
N LEU A 573 -12.25 9.28 7.40
CA LEU A 573 -13.54 9.82 7.83
C LEU A 573 -14.52 9.99 6.67
N HIS A 574 -14.01 10.25 5.46
CA HIS A 574 -14.82 10.46 4.27
C HIS A 574 -15.57 9.20 3.86
N PHE A 575 -14.93 8.03 3.85
CA PHE A 575 -15.63 6.81 3.42
C PHE A 575 -15.02 5.52 3.98
N PHE A 576 -15.85 4.67 4.59
CA PHE A 576 -15.42 3.46 5.29
C PHE A 576 -14.76 2.41 4.37
N THR A 577 -15.05 2.41 3.06
CA THR A 577 -14.37 1.49 2.12
C THR A 577 -12.90 1.86 1.91
N ALA A 578 -12.50 3.09 2.25
CA ALA A 578 -11.11 3.52 2.20
C ALA A 578 -10.28 2.98 3.38
N SER A 579 -10.92 2.69 4.53
CA SER A 579 -10.24 2.35 5.78
C SER A 579 -9.21 1.22 5.66
N PRO A 580 -9.48 0.08 4.98
CA PRO A 580 -8.49 -0.99 4.88
C PRO A 580 -7.25 -0.59 4.05
N TYR A 581 -7.44 0.24 3.02
CA TYR A 581 -6.34 0.73 2.18
C TYR A 581 -5.52 1.79 2.92
N VAL A 582 -6.17 2.65 3.71
CA VAL A 582 -5.50 3.60 4.61
C VAL A 582 -4.71 2.84 5.69
N CYS A 583 -5.29 1.80 6.30
CA CYS A 583 -4.57 0.91 7.21
C CYS A 583 -3.33 0.30 6.56
N ALA A 584 -3.47 -0.27 5.37
CA ALA A 584 -2.36 -0.88 4.66
C ALA A 584 -1.23 0.13 4.37
N ALA A 585 -1.59 1.32 3.89
CA ALA A 585 -0.64 2.41 3.67
C ALA A 585 0.05 2.85 4.97
N LEU A 586 -0.71 3.00 6.07
CA LEU A 586 -0.18 3.36 7.38
C LEU A 586 0.77 2.28 7.92
N VAL A 587 0.42 0.99 7.77
CA VAL A 587 1.30 -0.12 8.18
C VAL A 587 2.60 -0.09 7.39
N ILE A 588 2.55 0.07 6.06
CA ILE A 588 3.75 0.18 5.22
C ILE A 588 4.62 1.37 5.68
N PHE A 589 4.01 2.52 5.91
CA PHE A 589 4.69 3.71 6.39
C PHE A 589 5.33 3.51 7.77
N LEU A 590 4.56 2.98 8.74
CA LEU A 590 5.03 2.75 10.10
C LEU A 590 6.12 1.69 10.15
N VAL A 591 6.04 0.62 9.37
CA VAL A 591 7.11 -0.39 9.30
C VAL A 591 8.39 0.23 8.75
N ASP A 592 8.33 0.97 7.64
CA ASP A 592 9.49 1.65 7.08
C ASP A 592 10.10 2.65 8.09
N ARG A 593 9.24 3.43 8.76
CA ARG A 593 9.67 4.45 9.73
C ARG A 593 10.11 3.87 11.06
N LEU A 594 9.57 2.74 11.50
CA LEU A 594 9.98 2.03 12.72
C LEU A 594 11.35 1.40 12.49
N VAL A 595 11.59 0.76 11.34
CA VAL A 595 12.93 0.29 10.96
C VAL A 595 13.94 1.44 10.94
N TYR A 596 13.54 2.60 10.41
CA TYR A 596 14.33 3.83 10.44
C TYR A 596 14.57 4.34 11.89
N ARG A 597 13.54 4.39 12.73
CA ARG A 597 13.58 4.91 14.11
C ARG A 597 14.33 3.99 15.08
N LEU A 598 14.30 2.68 14.86
CA LEU A 598 15.09 1.70 15.62
C LEU A 598 16.61 1.83 15.37
N GLY A 599 17.04 2.73 14.47
CA GLY A 599 18.45 3.02 14.22
C GLY A 599 19.23 1.78 13.75
N LEU A 600 18.54 0.82 13.14
CA LEU A 600 19.13 -0.45 12.70
C LEU A 600 20.11 -0.24 11.53
N ARG A 601 19.89 0.85 10.77
CA ARG A 601 20.69 1.27 9.60
C ARG A 601 21.46 2.58 9.82
N SER A 602 21.22 3.28 10.92
CA SER A 602 21.87 4.56 11.17
C SER A 602 23.12 4.39 12.05
N ALA A 603 24.13 5.23 11.80
CA ALA A 603 25.32 5.38 12.62
C ALA A 603 25.77 6.84 12.61
N THR A 604 26.28 7.32 13.75
CA THR A 604 26.95 8.63 13.81
C THR A 604 28.45 8.42 13.65
N VAL A 605 29.10 9.21 12.81
CA VAL A 605 30.54 9.21 12.60
C VAL A 605 31.07 10.64 12.67
N SER A 606 32.30 10.81 13.12
CA SER A 606 33.03 12.07 12.92
C SER A 606 33.57 12.04 11.50
N ALA A 607 33.28 13.07 10.71
CA ALA A 607 33.77 13.17 9.33
C ALA A 607 34.64 14.42 9.17
N ASP A 608 35.71 14.29 8.40
CA ASP A 608 36.53 15.40 7.92
C ASP A 608 35.86 16.02 6.68
N LEU A 609 35.85 17.36 6.64
CA LEU A 609 35.30 18.16 5.56
C LEU A 609 36.43 18.90 4.86
N SER A 610 36.58 18.67 3.56
CA SER A 610 37.55 19.36 2.72
C SER A 610 36.89 19.90 1.45
N VAL A 611 37.18 21.15 1.10
CA VAL A 611 36.72 21.76 -0.15
C VAL A 611 37.73 21.44 -1.25
N LEU A 612 37.25 20.92 -2.37
CA LEU A 612 38.09 20.51 -3.51
C LEU A 612 38.48 21.72 -4.36
N GLU A 613 39.43 21.52 -5.29
CA GLU A 613 40.03 22.59 -6.10
C GLU A 613 39.03 23.35 -6.97
N ASP A 614 37.86 22.76 -7.25
CA ASP A 614 36.79 23.42 -8.00
C ASP A 614 36.04 24.48 -7.18
N GLY A 615 36.23 24.53 -5.86
CA GLY A 615 35.56 25.45 -4.94
C GLY A 615 34.05 25.22 -4.79
N GLU A 616 33.49 24.27 -5.55
CA GLU A 616 32.06 23.97 -5.63
C GLU A 616 31.73 22.54 -5.19
N THR A 617 32.72 21.78 -4.71
CA THR A 617 32.54 20.42 -4.22
C THR A 617 33.17 20.24 -2.84
N VAL A 618 32.38 19.71 -1.90
CA VAL A 618 32.84 19.28 -0.58
C VAL A 618 33.10 17.79 -0.61
N LEU A 619 34.30 17.37 -0.26
CA LEU A 619 34.65 15.99 0.05
C LEU A 619 34.43 15.77 1.56
N LEU A 620 33.48 14.88 1.88
CA LEU A 620 33.24 14.40 3.23
C LEU A 620 33.88 13.02 3.38
N SER A 621 34.87 12.92 4.27
CA SER A 621 35.63 11.69 4.49
C SER A 621 35.48 11.20 5.92
N ALA A 622 35.32 9.89 6.12
CA ALA A 622 35.31 9.27 7.44
C ALA A 622 35.92 7.87 7.35
N ASP A 623 36.68 7.48 8.35
CA ASP A 623 37.31 6.16 8.42
C ASP A 623 37.02 5.46 9.76
N TRP A 624 36.99 4.13 9.73
CA TRP A 624 36.83 3.31 10.92
C TRP A 624 37.19 1.84 10.64
N ASP A 625 37.48 1.09 11.70
CA ASP A 625 37.65 -0.36 11.62
C ASP A 625 36.31 -1.09 11.68
N ILE A 626 36.09 -2.01 10.74
CA ILE A 626 34.86 -2.82 10.70
C ILE A 626 34.88 -3.83 11.84
N PRO A 627 33.85 -3.85 12.71
CA PRO A 627 33.77 -4.83 13.79
C PRO A 627 33.72 -6.27 13.26
N ARG A 628 34.44 -7.20 13.91
CA ARG A 628 34.36 -8.63 13.58
C ARG A 628 32.90 -9.11 13.66
N ARG A 629 32.47 -9.86 12.64
CA ARG A 629 31.12 -10.41 12.53
C ARG A 629 30.88 -11.47 13.62
N ARG A 630 30.47 -11.07 14.83
CA ARG A 630 29.94 -12.01 15.82
C ARG A 630 28.63 -12.56 15.27
N SER A 631 28.54 -13.88 15.13
CA SER A 631 27.31 -14.61 14.82
C SER A 631 26.28 -14.36 15.93
N SER A 632 25.55 -13.24 15.90
CA SER A 632 24.37 -13.07 16.73
C SER A 632 23.19 -13.75 16.02
N TRP A 633 23.02 -15.03 16.29
CA TRP A 633 21.74 -15.72 16.12
C TRP A 633 20.73 -15.11 17.11
N GLY A 634 20.17 -13.96 16.77
CA GLY A 634 18.94 -13.47 17.36
C GLY A 634 17.77 -14.05 16.55
N CYS A 635 16.76 -14.57 17.22
CA CYS A 635 15.66 -15.41 16.71
C CYS A 635 14.78 -14.80 15.59
N PHE A 636 15.13 -13.62 15.04
CA PHE A 636 14.40 -12.91 14.00
C PHE A 636 15.27 -12.37 12.84
N GLY A 637 16.58 -12.68 12.77
CA GLY A 637 17.41 -12.31 11.59
C GLY A 637 17.60 -10.81 11.32
N LEU A 638 17.09 -9.92 12.18
CA LEU A 638 17.27 -8.46 12.14
C LEU A 638 18.64 -8.05 12.71
N ALA A 639 19.72 -8.52 12.10
CA ALA A 639 21.07 -8.03 12.45
C ALA A 639 21.17 -6.53 12.13
N ARG A 640 21.77 -5.75 13.05
CA ARG A 640 22.12 -4.34 12.84
C ARG A 640 23.07 -4.27 11.64
N LYS A 641 22.58 -3.81 10.49
CA LYS A 641 23.32 -3.72 9.20
C LYS A 641 23.47 -2.25 8.80
N ASN A 642 24.04 -1.44 9.69
CA ASN A 642 24.36 -0.05 9.38
C ASN A 642 25.71 0.05 8.64
N ILE A 643 26.05 1.26 8.19
CA ILE A 643 27.27 1.55 7.42
C ILE A 643 28.57 1.09 8.11
N ARG A 644 28.61 0.99 9.45
CA ARG A 644 29.80 0.56 10.19
C ARG A 644 30.19 -0.90 9.94
N TYR A 645 29.27 -1.71 9.42
CA TYR A 645 29.52 -3.11 9.05
C TYR A 645 29.95 -3.29 7.58
N GLY A 646 30.26 -2.20 6.89
CA GLY A 646 30.65 -2.19 5.49
C GLY A 646 29.49 -1.95 4.53
N TRP A 647 29.83 -1.76 3.27
CA TRP A 647 28.91 -1.48 2.16
C TRP A 647 29.37 -2.20 0.89
N HIS A 648 28.54 -2.17 -0.15
CA HIS A 648 28.87 -2.67 -1.47
C HIS A 648 29.18 -1.53 -2.46
N PRO A 649 29.91 -1.81 -3.55
CA PRO A 649 30.12 -0.84 -4.61
C PRO A 649 28.79 -0.28 -5.15
N ALA A 650 28.75 1.03 -5.40
CA ALA A 650 27.56 1.78 -5.81
C ALA A 650 26.43 1.88 -4.76
N ASP A 651 26.69 1.53 -3.50
CA ASP A 651 25.79 1.90 -2.40
C ASP A 651 25.84 3.42 -2.12
N HIS A 652 24.74 3.93 -1.55
CA HIS A 652 24.54 5.29 -1.10
C HIS A 652 24.05 5.31 0.35
N VAL A 653 24.16 6.48 0.97
CA VAL A 653 23.74 6.76 2.34
C VAL A 653 22.94 8.05 2.38
N PHE A 654 22.04 8.18 3.34
CA PHE A 654 21.45 9.47 3.68
C PHE A 654 22.27 10.12 4.79
N VAL A 655 22.63 11.38 4.57
CA VAL A 655 23.47 12.20 5.41
C VAL A 655 22.59 13.22 6.14
N THR A 656 22.75 13.30 7.44
CA THR A 656 22.19 14.36 8.29
C THR A 656 23.33 14.97 9.09
N ILE A 657 23.46 16.30 9.06
CA ILE A 657 24.50 17.05 9.78
C ILE A 657 23.79 18.01 10.75
N PRO A 658 23.58 17.61 12.01
CA PRO A 658 22.84 18.43 12.98
C PRO A 658 23.51 19.79 13.27
N GLU A 659 24.83 19.87 13.09
CA GLU A 659 25.63 21.08 13.33
C GLU A 659 25.32 22.23 12.35
N LEU A 660 24.67 21.95 11.22
CA LEU A 660 24.22 22.99 10.29
C LEU A 660 22.95 23.73 10.77
N GLY A 661 22.27 23.23 11.80
CA GLY A 661 21.11 23.88 12.42
C GLY A 661 19.89 22.97 12.57
N ARG A 662 18.85 23.48 13.25
CA ARG A 662 17.64 22.72 13.61
C ARG A 662 16.84 22.22 12.41
N GLY A 663 16.80 22.97 11.31
CA GLY A 663 16.14 22.54 10.07
C GLY A 663 16.85 21.33 9.45
N HIS A 664 18.18 21.40 9.33
CA HIS A 664 19.01 20.34 8.74
C HIS A 664 19.11 19.09 9.61
N ALA A 665 18.92 19.20 10.93
CA ALA A 665 18.88 18.07 11.86
C ALA A 665 17.70 17.10 11.61
N LEU A 666 16.62 17.56 10.96
CA LEU A 666 15.45 16.76 10.62
C LEU A 666 15.43 16.30 9.15
N GLN A 667 16.36 16.79 8.34
CA GLN A 667 16.49 16.45 6.94
C GLN A 667 17.57 15.39 6.74
N ALA A 668 17.38 14.53 5.75
CA ALA A 668 18.33 13.48 5.40
C ALA A 668 18.57 13.52 3.89
N HIS A 669 19.80 13.79 3.49
CA HIS A 669 20.18 14.06 2.11
C HIS A 669 20.98 12.89 1.54
N PRO A 670 20.56 12.29 0.43
CA PRO A 670 21.21 11.10 -0.13
C PRO A 670 22.49 11.42 -0.91
N PHE A 671 23.54 10.64 -0.66
CA PHE A 671 24.81 10.71 -1.37
C PHE A 671 25.38 9.32 -1.64
N THR A 672 25.89 9.11 -2.84
CA THR A 672 26.57 7.87 -3.22
C THR A 672 27.95 7.79 -2.57
N ILE A 673 28.33 6.60 -2.14
CA ILE A 673 29.66 6.34 -1.60
C ILE A 673 30.66 6.30 -2.75
N ALA A 674 31.54 7.29 -2.80
CA ALA A 674 32.56 7.43 -3.84
C ALA A 674 33.81 6.59 -3.60
N SER A 675 34.00 6.06 -2.39
CA SER A 675 35.14 5.23 -2.04
C SER A 675 34.93 3.74 -2.34
N ALA A 676 36.05 3.03 -2.44
CA ALA A 676 36.07 1.58 -2.61
C ALA A 676 35.34 0.87 -1.45
N ALA A 677 34.56 -0.16 -1.78
CA ALA A 677 33.93 -1.00 -0.76
C ALA A 677 34.99 -1.82 0.02
N PRO A 678 34.83 -1.96 1.35
CA PRO A 678 35.75 -2.72 2.17
C PRO A 678 35.67 -4.22 1.83
N ASP A 679 36.83 -4.87 1.66
CA ASP A 679 36.90 -6.30 1.38
C ASP A 679 36.86 -7.12 2.68
N THR A 680 35.66 -7.57 3.02
CA THR A 680 35.40 -8.38 4.22
C THR A 680 35.70 -9.87 4.02
N ASN A 681 36.03 -10.30 2.80
CA ASN A 681 36.22 -11.72 2.47
C ASN A 681 37.69 -12.13 2.35
N THR A 682 38.60 -11.20 2.08
CA THR A 682 40.04 -11.47 1.87
C THR A 682 40.94 -11.06 3.03
N ALA A 683 40.37 -10.43 4.06
CA ALA A 683 41.13 -10.05 5.25
C ALA A 683 41.65 -11.29 5.97
N SER A 684 42.96 -11.29 6.27
CA SER A 684 43.59 -12.29 7.14
C SER A 684 42.77 -12.45 8.43
N PRO A 685 42.58 -13.67 8.98
CA PRO A 685 41.80 -13.91 10.18
C PRO A 685 42.13 -13.00 11.38
N ASP A 686 43.35 -12.45 11.39
CA ASP A 686 43.96 -11.74 12.51
C ASP A 686 43.96 -10.20 12.42
N ALA A 687 43.57 -9.60 11.29
CA ALA A 687 43.56 -8.14 11.12
C ALA A 687 42.15 -7.58 10.84
N PRO A 688 41.69 -6.52 11.55
CA PRO A 688 40.41 -5.87 11.25
C PRO A 688 40.46 -5.21 9.86
N THR A 689 39.37 -5.35 9.09
CA THR A 689 39.23 -4.65 7.81
C THR A 689 38.97 -3.18 8.08
N HIS A 690 39.92 -2.33 7.70
CA HIS A 690 39.77 -0.88 7.80
C HIS A 690 38.95 -0.31 6.63
N ALA A 691 38.02 0.60 6.90
CA ALA A 691 37.08 1.15 5.95
C ALA A 691 37.25 2.66 5.78
N TRP A 692 37.34 3.12 4.53
CA TRP A 692 37.39 4.54 4.16
C TRP A 692 36.12 4.92 3.43
N LEU A 693 35.33 5.83 3.99
CA LEU A 693 34.12 6.38 3.40
C LEU A 693 34.40 7.77 2.84
N ASN A 694 34.21 7.94 1.52
CA ASN A 694 34.28 9.25 0.88
C ASN A 694 32.95 9.56 0.19
N LEU A 695 32.41 10.76 0.42
CA LEU A 695 31.24 11.30 -0.27
C LEU A 695 31.65 12.56 -1.03
N LEU A 696 31.34 12.60 -2.33
CA LEU A 696 31.54 13.78 -3.18
C LEU A 696 30.23 14.59 -3.20
N ILE A 697 30.21 15.73 -2.53
CA ILE A 697 29.02 16.57 -2.36
C ILE A 697 29.17 17.84 -3.19
N ARG A 698 28.51 17.88 -4.35
CA ARG A 698 28.46 19.08 -5.18
C ARG A 698 27.53 20.11 -4.57
N VAL A 699 27.96 21.36 -4.58
CA VAL A 699 27.24 22.47 -3.98
C VAL A 699 26.15 22.98 -4.91
N HIS A 700 24.92 22.93 -4.39
CA HIS A 700 23.73 23.57 -4.92
C HIS A 700 23.18 24.57 -3.89
N SER A 701 21.87 24.80 -3.84
CA SER A 701 21.21 25.65 -2.83
C SER A 701 20.85 24.89 -1.54
N GLY A 702 20.48 25.63 -0.48
CA GLY A 702 20.06 25.06 0.79
C GLY A 702 21.17 24.27 1.50
N PHE A 703 20.86 23.03 1.91
CA PHE A 703 21.75 22.16 2.69
C PHE A 703 23.21 22.11 2.20
N THR A 704 23.44 21.92 0.90
CA THR A 704 24.81 21.79 0.36
C THR A 704 25.57 23.12 0.35
N SER A 705 24.88 24.25 0.22
CA SER A 705 25.48 25.59 0.32
C SER A 705 25.88 25.90 1.77
N ASP A 706 25.01 25.55 2.71
CA ASP A 706 25.28 25.68 4.14
C ASP A 706 26.42 24.75 4.57
N LEU A 707 26.49 23.54 4.01
CA LEU A 707 27.61 22.62 4.22
C LEU A 707 28.93 23.18 3.69
N LEU A 708 28.95 23.79 2.49
CA LEU A 708 30.16 24.44 1.97
C LEU A 708 30.63 25.56 2.90
N ARG A 709 29.71 26.42 3.33
CA ARG A 709 30.01 27.51 4.26
C ARG A 709 30.57 26.96 5.59
N HIS A 710 29.98 25.89 6.09
CA HIS A 710 30.45 25.22 7.30
C HIS A 710 31.83 24.59 7.10
N ALA A 711 32.10 23.94 5.95
CA ALA A 711 33.39 23.33 5.65
C ALA A 711 34.54 24.34 5.54
N HIS A 712 34.26 25.58 5.11
CA HIS A 712 35.26 26.66 5.15
C HIS A 712 35.64 27.10 6.58
N LEU A 713 34.72 26.95 7.54
CA LEU A 713 34.92 27.40 8.93
C LEU A 713 35.37 26.27 9.85
N ASN A 714 34.93 25.03 9.58
CA ASN A 714 35.16 23.85 10.39
C ASN A 714 35.68 22.71 9.51
N GLY A 715 36.82 22.12 9.88
CA GLY A 715 37.38 20.97 9.16
C GLY A 715 36.73 19.63 9.53
N ARG A 716 35.84 19.59 10.53
CA ARG A 716 35.19 18.37 11.04
C ARG A 716 33.74 18.63 11.38
N ALA A 717 32.89 17.61 11.19
CA ALA A 717 31.50 17.62 11.63
C ALA A 717 31.04 16.24 12.13
N SER A 718 30.14 16.22 13.11
CA SER A 718 29.41 15.00 13.50
C SER A 718 28.30 14.70 12.50
N VAL A 719 28.45 13.61 11.76
CA VAL A 719 27.55 13.22 10.68
C VAL A 719 26.77 11.98 11.06
N ARG A 720 25.45 12.04 10.93
CA ARG A 720 24.58 10.86 10.99
C ARG A 720 24.40 10.28 9.59
N LEU A 721 24.85 9.04 9.41
CA LEU A 721 24.74 8.28 8.18
C LEU A 721 23.67 7.21 8.34
N ASP A 722 22.74 7.16 7.40
CA ASP A 722 21.73 6.11 7.31
C ASP A 722 21.92 5.29 6.04
N GLY A 723 22.10 3.98 6.17
CA GLY A 723 22.38 3.06 5.07
C GLY A 723 23.27 1.89 5.50
N PRO A 724 23.88 1.17 4.54
CA PRO A 724 23.93 1.44 3.11
C PRO A 724 22.68 0.99 2.35
N TYR A 725 22.35 1.74 1.29
CA TYR A 725 21.27 1.47 0.34
C TYR A 725 21.85 1.36 -1.08
N GLY A 726 21.33 0.54 -1.99
CA GLY A 726 21.91 0.37 -3.34
C GLY A 726 21.71 -1.03 -3.91
N SER A 727 21.88 -1.24 -5.22
CA SER A 727 21.67 -2.55 -5.85
C SER A 727 22.99 -3.19 -6.28
N ARG A 728 23.08 -4.53 -6.17
CA ARG A 728 24.23 -5.30 -6.65
C ARG A 728 24.13 -5.65 -8.13
N ASP A 729 23.01 -5.34 -8.78
CA ASP A 729 22.72 -5.77 -10.14
C ASP A 729 23.73 -5.25 -11.17
N ALA A 730 24.18 -3.99 -11.05
CA ALA A 730 25.20 -3.43 -11.92
C ALA A 730 26.55 -4.14 -11.75
N LEU A 731 26.94 -4.42 -10.51
CA LEU A 731 28.18 -5.13 -10.21
C LEU A 731 28.15 -6.59 -10.69
N ASP A 732 27.06 -7.31 -10.42
CA ASP A 732 26.88 -8.70 -10.85
C ASP A 732 26.83 -8.79 -12.39
N MET A 733 26.26 -7.79 -13.07
CA MET A 733 26.32 -7.69 -14.54
C MET A 733 27.75 -7.49 -15.04
N LEU A 734 28.51 -6.57 -14.45
CA LEU A 734 29.90 -6.31 -14.85
C LEU A 734 30.79 -7.55 -14.65
N ARG A 735 30.63 -8.25 -13.51
CA ARG A 735 31.38 -9.49 -13.21
C ARG A 735 31.03 -10.65 -14.15
N GLY A 736 29.78 -10.70 -14.63
CA GLY A 736 29.33 -11.68 -15.63
C GLY A 736 29.67 -11.34 -17.09
N SER A 737 30.41 -10.25 -17.33
CA SER A 737 30.82 -9.82 -18.67
C SER A 737 32.32 -10.01 -18.92
N HIS A 738 32.71 -10.22 -20.18
CA HIS A 738 34.11 -10.34 -20.59
C HIS A 738 34.78 -8.97 -20.70
N THR A 739 34.02 -7.98 -21.20
CA THR A 739 34.43 -6.58 -21.26
C THR A 739 33.51 -5.74 -20.36
N ALA A 740 34.11 -5.06 -19.38
CA ALA A 740 33.44 -4.14 -18.48
C ALA A 740 33.73 -2.69 -18.90
N VAL A 741 32.71 -1.98 -19.38
CA VAL A 741 32.80 -0.58 -19.81
C VAL A 741 32.07 0.29 -18.79
N LEU A 742 32.80 1.17 -18.12
CA LEU A 742 32.23 2.06 -17.11
C LEU A 742 32.44 3.52 -17.53
N ILE A 743 31.33 4.25 -17.61
CA ILE A 743 31.28 5.61 -18.14
C ILE A 743 30.77 6.54 -17.05
N ALA A 744 31.59 7.52 -16.67
CA ALA A 744 31.24 8.54 -15.69
C ALA A 744 31.13 9.91 -16.38
N GLY A 745 30.12 10.69 -16.01
CA GLY A 745 30.03 12.12 -16.36
C GLY A 745 29.95 12.96 -15.10
N GLY A 746 30.91 13.88 -14.92
CA GLY A 746 31.00 14.69 -13.71
C GLY A 746 30.93 13.79 -12.46
N SER A 747 30.01 14.11 -11.55
CA SER A 747 29.91 13.48 -10.22
C SER A 747 29.43 12.03 -10.28
N GLY A 748 29.00 11.54 -11.45
CA GLY A 748 28.73 10.11 -11.68
C GLY A 748 29.94 9.20 -11.43
N ILE A 749 31.15 9.78 -11.31
CA ILE A 749 32.34 9.04 -10.87
C ILE A 749 32.19 8.44 -9.48
N ALA A 750 31.37 9.03 -8.60
CA ALA A 750 31.08 8.47 -7.28
C ALA A 750 30.43 7.07 -7.35
N VAL A 751 29.69 6.78 -8.42
CA VAL A 751 29.10 5.46 -8.67
C VAL A 751 30.10 4.53 -9.34
N VAL A 752 30.79 5.06 -10.34
CA VAL A 752 31.61 4.30 -11.27
C VAL A 752 32.92 3.87 -10.61
N PHE A 753 33.59 4.73 -9.85
CA PHE A 753 34.89 4.42 -9.26
C PHE A 753 34.86 3.19 -8.34
N PRO A 754 33.92 3.05 -7.38
CA PRO A 754 33.81 1.83 -6.56
C PRO A 754 33.59 0.55 -7.37
N LEU A 755 32.83 0.64 -8.48
CA LEU A 755 32.57 -0.49 -9.38
C LEU A 755 33.83 -0.88 -10.16
N VAL A 756 34.55 0.09 -10.74
CA VAL A 756 35.83 -0.16 -11.43
C VAL A 756 36.81 -0.80 -10.46
N TRP A 757 36.91 -0.26 -9.24
CA TRP A 757 37.84 -0.72 -8.22
C TRP A 757 37.65 -2.19 -7.86
N ASP A 758 36.40 -2.59 -7.59
CA ASP A 758 36.08 -3.99 -7.26
C ASP A 758 36.34 -4.94 -8.43
N VAL A 759 35.91 -4.56 -9.64
CA VAL A 759 36.09 -5.40 -10.84
C VAL A 759 37.58 -5.53 -11.21
N ALA A 760 38.36 -4.46 -11.07
CA ALA A 760 39.79 -4.44 -11.39
C ALA A 760 40.60 -5.31 -10.43
N ARG A 761 40.42 -5.17 -9.10
CA ARG A 761 41.19 -5.93 -8.11
C ARG A 761 40.92 -7.44 -8.17
N ARG A 762 39.68 -7.83 -8.49
CA ARG A 762 39.34 -9.25 -8.71
C ARG A 762 39.89 -9.77 -10.04
N SER A 763 39.88 -8.94 -11.08
CA SER A 763 40.43 -9.33 -12.38
C SER A 763 41.96 -9.53 -12.33
N ALA A 764 42.65 -8.77 -11.48
CA ALA A 764 44.08 -8.96 -11.23
C ALA A 764 44.42 -10.29 -10.55
N THR A 765 43.47 -10.91 -9.83
CA THR A 765 43.69 -12.09 -8.99
C THR A 765 43.09 -13.39 -9.53
N THR A 766 42.07 -13.33 -10.39
CA THR A 766 41.33 -14.54 -10.83
C THR A 766 41.03 -14.64 -12.33
N VAL A 767 40.75 -13.52 -13.03
CA VAL A 767 40.31 -13.56 -14.44
C VAL A 767 40.79 -12.31 -15.19
N ARG A 768 41.56 -12.46 -16.27
CA ARG A 768 41.89 -11.34 -17.18
C ARG A 768 40.66 -10.88 -17.96
N ARG A 769 39.91 -9.92 -17.41
CA ARG A 769 38.82 -9.20 -18.08
C ARG A 769 39.31 -7.86 -18.61
N LYS A 770 38.75 -7.39 -19.74
CA LYS A 770 39.03 -6.04 -20.24
C LYS A 770 38.16 -5.03 -19.48
N VAL A 771 38.78 -4.17 -18.68
CA VAL A 771 38.08 -3.13 -17.90
C VAL A 771 38.42 -1.77 -18.48
N VAL A 772 37.39 -0.98 -18.81
CA VAL A 772 37.53 0.36 -19.38
C VAL A 772 36.81 1.36 -18.49
N LEU A 773 37.52 2.42 -18.10
CA LEU A 773 36.96 3.58 -17.41
C LEU A 773 37.03 4.77 -18.36
N TYR A 774 35.88 5.36 -18.67
CA TYR A 774 35.78 6.60 -19.45
C TYR A 774 35.12 7.68 -18.61
N TRP A 775 35.86 8.71 -18.21
CA TRP A 775 35.36 9.74 -17.28
C TRP A 775 35.38 11.12 -17.92
N VAL A 776 34.19 11.64 -18.24
CA VAL A 776 33.99 12.98 -18.82
C VAL A 776 33.87 14.01 -17.71
N ILE A 777 34.77 15.00 -17.71
CA ILE A 777 34.81 16.11 -16.73
C ILE A 777 34.48 17.44 -17.41
N HIS A 778 33.91 18.38 -16.65
CA HIS A 778 33.57 19.70 -17.15
C HIS A 778 34.76 20.67 -17.10
N SER A 779 35.50 20.68 -15.99
CA SER A 779 36.71 21.49 -15.79
C SER A 779 37.88 20.63 -15.31
N ARG A 780 39.13 21.07 -15.51
CA ARG A 780 40.33 20.36 -15.03
C ARG A 780 40.34 20.16 -13.51
N ALA A 781 39.79 21.11 -12.75
CA ALA A 781 39.74 21.06 -11.29
C ALA A 781 38.97 19.83 -10.78
N GLN A 782 38.00 19.31 -11.55
CA GLN A 782 37.26 18.10 -11.20
C GLN A 782 38.13 16.84 -11.19
N ARG A 783 39.33 16.88 -11.77
CA ARG A 783 40.29 15.77 -11.71
C ARG A 783 40.74 15.50 -10.27
N SER A 784 40.75 16.53 -9.41
CA SER A 784 41.07 16.40 -7.98
C SER A 784 40.10 15.51 -7.20
N TRP A 785 38.91 15.23 -7.74
CA TRP A 785 37.90 14.39 -7.07
C TRP A 785 38.33 12.95 -6.86
N ILE A 786 39.26 12.44 -7.69
CA ILE A 786 39.90 11.15 -7.49
C ILE A 786 41.41 11.38 -7.47
N PRO A 787 42.12 11.05 -6.38
CA PRO A 787 43.56 11.22 -6.31
C PRO A 787 44.28 10.51 -7.46
N GLN A 788 45.32 11.16 -8.01
CA GLN A 788 46.04 10.64 -9.17
C GLN A 788 46.68 9.28 -8.89
N GLU A 789 47.11 9.02 -7.65
CA GLU A 789 47.67 7.73 -7.24
C GLU A 789 46.66 6.59 -7.42
N ARG A 790 45.37 6.85 -7.18
CA ARG A 790 44.30 5.85 -7.32
C ARG A 790 44.01 5.54 -8.79
N LEU A 791 44.08 6.55 -9.66
CA LEU A 791 43.95 6.34 -11.11
C LEU A 791 45.15 5.54 -11.65
N ASP A 792 46.35 5.81 -11.15
CA ASP A 792 47.55 5.09 -11.55
C ASP A 792 47.54 3.65 -11.03
N GLU A 793 47.01 3.41 -9.83
CA GLU A 793 46.78 2.05 -9.32
C GLU A 793 45.79 1.27 -10.19
N LEU A 794 44.70 1.89 -10.64
CA LEU A 794 43.77 1.27 -11.59
C LEU A 794 44.47 0.91 -12.92
N ARG A 795 45.31 1.80 -13.44
CA ARG A 795 46.12 1.52 -14.65
C ARG A 795 47.06 0.33 -14.43
N ARG A 796 47.73 0.26 -13.28
CA ARG A 796 48.58 -0.89 -12.90
C ARG A 796 47.79 -2.19 -12.79
N CYS A 797 46.52 -2.13 -12.38
CA CYS A 797 45.62 -3.27 -12.37
C CYS A 797 45.10 -3.66 -13.77
N GLY A 798 45.55 -2.99 -14.84
CA GLY A 798 45.16 -3.28 -16.22
C GLY A 798 43.88 -2.59 -16.69
N VAL A 799 43.39 -1.57 -15.96
CA VAL A 799 42.22 -0.78 -16.39
C VAL A 799 42.64 0.24 -17.44
N HIS A 800 41.92 0.28 -18.56
CA HIS A 800 42.07 1.31 -19.56
C HIS A 800 41.34 2.59 -19.13
N VAL A 801 42.06 3.51 -18.50
CA VAL A 801 41.52 4.79 -18.00
C VAL A 801 41.66 5.88 -19.06
N THR A 802 40.53 6.42 -19.52
CA THR A 802 40.46 7.54 -20.47
C THR A 802 39.70 8.70 -19.86
N ILE A 803 40.36 9.86 -19.80
CA ILE A 803 39.77 11.14 -19.38
C ILE A 803 39.98 12.08 -20.56
N PRO A 804 38.95 12.39 -21.36
CA PRO A 804 39.07 13.35 -22.45
C PRO A 804 39.34 14.77 -21.92
N GLU A 805 39.70 15.68 -22.83
CA GLU A 805 39.82 17.10 -22.49
C GLU A 805 38.50 17.63 -21.87
N PRO A 806 38.57 18.56 -20.89
CA PRO A 806 37.40 19.06 -20.21
C PRO A 806 36.37 19.65 -21.17
N THR A 807 35.08 19.40 -20.91
CA THR A 807 34.03 19.86 -21.84
C THR A 807 33.93 21.37 -21.97
N ALA A 808 34.38 22.13 -20.95
CA ALA A 808 34.43 23.59 -21.02
C ALA A 808 35.53 24.10 -21.98
N GLU A 809 36.55 23.29 -22.28
CA GLU A 809 37.69 23.66 -23.11
C GLU A 809 37.58 23.08 -24.53
N ALA A 810 37.21 21.81 -24.65
CA ALA A 810 37.17 21.09 -25.93
C ALA A 810 35.74 20.75 -26.40
N GLY A 811 34.71 21.14 -25.67
CA GLY A 811 33.32 20.74 -25.98
C GLY A 811 33.03 19.27 -25.64
N ARG A 812 31.86 18.79 -26.04
CA ARG A 812 31.37 17.46 -25.63
C ARG A 812 32.03 16.34 -26.46
N PRO A 813 32.65 15.32 -25.84
CA PRO A 813 33.20 14.18 -26.57
C PRO A 813 32.09 13.31 -27.18
N ASP A 814 32.39 12.66 -28.31
CA ASP A 814 31.51 11.68 -28.96
C ASP A 814 31.55 10.32 -28.23
N VAL A 815 30.93 10.32 -27.05
CA VAL A 815 30.77 9.10 -26.23
C VAL A 815 30.00 8.00 -26.98
N PRO A 816 28.93 8.29 -27.75
CA PRO A 816 28.26 7.28 -28.57
C PRO A 816 29.20 6.51 -29.52
N ALA A 817 30.04 7.22 -30.27
CA ALA A 817 30.99 6.58 -31.19
C ALA A 817 32.03 5.75 -30.42
N TYR A 818 32.54 6.26 -29.30
CA TYR A 818 33.46 5.53 -28.43
C TYR A 818 32.86 4.21 -27.92
N VAL A 819 31.62 4.25 -27.42
CA VAL A 819 30.89 3.05 -26.97
C VAL A 819 30.66 2.08 -28.11
N ALA A 820 30.23 2.56 -29.28
CA ALA A 820 30.02 1.71 -30.45
C ALA A 820 31.32 1.01 -30.89
N GLY A 821 32.45 1.72 -30.89
CA GLY A 821 33.77 1.16 -31.19
C GLY A 821 34.17 0.08 -30.19
N LEU A 822 34.01 0.34 -28.88
CA LEU A 822 34.32 -0.64 -27.83
C LEU A 822 33.48 -1.90 -27.93
N VAL A 823 32.17 -1.76 -28.18
CA VAL A 823 31.26 -2.91 -28.30
C VAL A 823 31.57 -3.72 -29.55
N SER A 824 31.92 -3.06 -30.66
CA SER A 824 32.25 -3.74 -31.92
C SER A 824 33.59 -4.47 -31.83
N ALA A 825 34.55 -3.96 -31.05
CA ALA A 825 35.86 -4.55 -30.87
C ALA A 825 35.93 -5.62 -29.76
N ALA A 826 34.84 -5.86 -29.02
CA ALA A 826 34.84 -6.78 -27.90
C ALA A 826 34.58 -8.22 -28.32
N SER A 827 35.45 -9.14 -27.91
CA SER A 827 35.23 -10.59 -28.02
C SER A 827 34.36 -11.06 -26.85
N GLY A 828 33.05 -11.21 -27.06
CA GLY A 828 32.11 -11.76 -26.09
C GLY A 828 31.17 -10.73 -25.45
N THR A 829 30.63 -11.06 -24.28
CA THR A 829 29.62 -10.22 -23.59
C THR A 829 30.20 -8.91 -23.08
N VAL A 830 29.53 -7.80 -23.39
CA VAL A 830 29.92 -6.45 -22.92
C VAL A 830 28.95 -5.96 -21.85
N GLY A 831 29.45 -5.63 -20.66
CA GLY A 831 28.69 -4.98 -19.60
C GLY A 831 28.99 -3.49 -19.58
N ILE A 832 27.98 -2.65 -19.79
CA ILE A 832 28.11 -1.19 -19.80
C ILE A 832 27.39 -0.61 -18.58
N VAL A 833 28.11 0.15 -17.76
CA VAL A 833 27.53 0.97 -16.69
C VAL A 833 27.79 2.43 -17.01
N VAL A 834 26.74 3.26 -16.95
CA VAL A 834 26.86 4.71 -17.12
C VAL A 834 26.21 5.45 -15.96
N SER A 835 26.88 6.49 -15.49
CA SER A 835 26.35 7.43 -14.51
C SER A 835 26.82 8.86 -14.83
N GLY A 836 25.89 9.81 -14.90
CA GLY A 836 26.19 11.20 -15.17
C GLY A 836 24.95 12.03 -15.53
N PRO A 837 25.14 13.21 -16.16
CA PRO A 837 24.04 14.06 -16.60
C PRO A 837 23.07 13.34 -17.55
N GLU A 838 21.81 13.75 -17.58
CA GLU A 838 20.75 13.08 -18.36
C GLU A 838 21.14 12.90 -19.83
N GLY A 839 21.69 13.94 -20.46
CA GLY A 839 22.11 13.85 -21.86
C GLY A 839 23.20 12.80 -22.11
N LEU A 840 24.12 12.57 -21.16
CA LEU A 840 25.14 11.53 -21.30
C LEU A 840 24.51 10.14 -21.21
N ASN A 841 23.64 9.95 -20.22
CA ASN A 841 22.93 8.69 -20.01
C ASN A 841 22.08 8.32 -21.24
N VAL A 842 21.36 9.29 -21.81
CA VAL A 842 20.56 9.14 -23.04
C VAL A 842 21.46 8.75 -24.21
N SER A 843 22.56 9.46 -24.42
CA SER A 843 23.51 9.19 -25.52
C SER A 843 24.10 7.79 -25.46
N VAL A 844 24.57 7.35 -24.29
CA VAL A 844 25.10 5.99 -24.09
C VAL A 844 24.00 4.94 -24.26
N ARG A 845 22.81 5.19 -23.74
CA ARG A 845 21.66 4.28 -23.86
C ARG A 845 21.23 4.09 -25.32
N ASN A 846 21.20 5.16 -26.09
CA ASN A 846 20.83 5.09 -27.51
C ASN A 846 21.95 4.46 -28.36
N ALA A 847 23.22 4.68 -28.03
CA ALA A 847 24.34 3.94 -28.64
C ALA A 847 24.26 2.43 -28.35
N TYR A 848 23.96 2.06 -27.10
CA TYR A 848 23.69 0.68 -26.71
C TYR A 848 22.51 0.08 -27.48
N ALA A 849 21.38 0.80 -27.59
CA ALA A 849 20.23 0.32 -28.34
C ALA A 849 20.58 0.05 -29.81
N GLN A 850 21.40 0.90 -30.43
CA GLN A 850 21.89 0.68 -31.80
C GLN A 850 22.82 -0.53 -31.89
N ALA A 851 23.71 -0.72 -30.92
CA ALA A 851 24.60 -1.89 -30.88
C ALA A 851 23.82 -3.21 -30.76
N ILE A 852 22.81 -3.27 -29.88
CA ILE A 852 21.92 -4.44 -29.78
C ILE A 852 21.17 -4.68 -31.09
N ARG A 853 20.71 -3.62 -31.76
CA ARG A 853 20.04 -3.73 -33.07
C ARG A 853 20.97 -4.29 -34.14
N ARG A 854 22.29 -4.16 -33.99
CA ARG A 854 23.30 -4.74 -34.89
C ARG A 854 23.73 -6.16 -34.48
N GLY A 855 23.13 -6.72 -33.42
CA GLY A 855 23.41 -8.09 -32.96
C GLY A 855 24.46 -8.20 -31.87
N ALA A 856 24.94 -7.10 -31.30
CA ALA A 856 25.92 -7.16 -30.21
C ALA A 856 25.33 -7.82 -28.95
N ASP A 857 26.13 -8.67 -28.26
CA ASP A 857 25.79 -9.20 -26.94
C ASP A 857 26.26 -8.23 -25.85
N ALA A 858 25.50 -7.14 -25.67
CA ALA A 858 25.78 -6.14 -24.66
C ALA A 858 24.66 -6.10 -23.60
N ARG A 859 25.00 -5.56 -22.42
CA ARG A 859 24.04 -5.27 -21.35
C ARG A 859 24.32 -3.88 -20.80
N LEU A 860 23.26 -3.13 -20.52
CA LEU A 860 23.36 -1.76 -20.00
C LEU A 860 22.71 -1.64 -18.63
N ARG A 861 23.38 -0.91 -17.73
CA ARG A 861 22.81 -0.35 -16.50
C ARG A 861 23.10 1.15 -16.46
N VAL A 862 22.05 1.93 -16.26
CA VAL A 862 22.14 3.38 -16.07
C VAL A 862 21.86 3.63 -14.60
N GLU A 863 22.88 4.06 -13.88
CA GLU A 863 22.78 4.41 -12.46
C GLU A 863 22.67 5.93 -12.36
N LYS A 864 21.51 6.42 -11.91
CA LYS A 864 21.22 7.85 -11.79
C LYS A 864 20.73 8.15 -10.39
N PHE A 865 21.62 8.73 -9.59
CA PHE A 865 21.32 9.31 -8.28
C PHE A 865 20.79 10.72 -8.54
N GLY A 866 19.47 10.84 -8.67
CA GLY A 866 18.78 12.04 -9.17
C GLY A 866 17.94 12.73 -8.11
N TRP A 867 18.60 13.41 -7.19
CA TRP A 867 17.96 14.18 -6.12
C TRP A 867 17.92 15.66 -6.49
#